data_AF-A0A0D1V6E0-F1
#
_entry.id   AF-A0A0D1V6E0-F1
#
_cell.length_a   1.000
_cell.length_b   1.000
_cell.length_c   1.000
_cell.angle_alpha   90.00
_cell.angle_beta   90.00
_cell.angle_gamma   90.00
#
_symmetry.space_group_name_H-M   'P 1'
#
loop_
_entity.id
_entity.type
_entity.pdbx_description
1 polymer ?
#
loop_
_entity_poly.entity_id
_entity_poly.type
_entity_poly.pdbx_seq_one_letter_code
_entity_poly.pdbx_strand_id
1 'polypeptide(L)'
;MLYYRVEKLKESFAAAGDERNAKKAEQLLEKLYKKEFTVAFCGHFSAGKSSMINALMGDQVLPSSPIPTSANVVSIKTGKKSARIFLKHGAPVDFAADYDVSELKKYAINGDEVETIELYHPSNLLGEMVSIMDTPGIDSTDDAHKVSTESSLHLSDAVLYVMDYNHVQSEVNFQFTKTLKDRGVPVYLVINQVDKHVDFELSFDQYRASVVDAFRHWDIEPDGIYFTSLKDANHPENEWPELLAKLGQLFKEKEALIIPSIMRAAMYLIGEHRRFLHDAHATQREPLERLLEQKTEENVQEKYAVLERRLASLFEPADKLEDEGKQELQNILDNAPLIPFSTRELARLFLESRQPGFKVGFLFAGGKTKEEKAKRLKDLYVELSENASAHLEWHIKSLLRTLPEKYGYDDSEYQKRVMEFAVPFSEELLENEVKPGALTGGEAILNYSKDIANNVKSLYRRAAVEMIEDASRNMRAQAETQAVDIRQELDAVRILKEAEDGLLALDNQEAEAEEYLSGMVVQGVPGEEQAKPLPAYEQQVAERVAAPAASSNKAKAQKPINLTGIQEEKPADEAATYSSPIKKDYKSHMLETAGMLRQTSQRVQDIPGLAGIARAMEQRAERLEKNRFTVALFGAFSAGKSSFANALMGDLILPVSPNPTTAAINKILPPDEHNPHASVRVRLKTHQDVTNDVLHSLEVFDVHADTIEQAIEKTSTLDAGDIHPTAKPHYSFLRAVQRGYGDIEHQLGQDIIIGLQEFQEFVAQEYKACFVEWIELYYDCPLTRQGIILVDTPGADSINARHTGVAFEYIKNADAVLFVTYYNHAFSHADREFLIQLGRVKDTFAMDKMFFLVNAADLAHSQEELDGVVDHVVQNLATCGIVRPRIYPVSSQTALLARMGERGKLSESAAGILRKRLGVIEGEALPSTDAALRFSGLQRFEEEFISFTLEELTQIALNEAFAEVRRVLKTIDDFIAAARQDVNLREQKLREAKEQREGALQTVHELDAAADIQAVEKEIQELVYYVKQRVMLRFSEAFLYSFNPTSIQNDGRNMQKALQLSLDELSRFLAFDLAQEMRATALRIEKFMAGAGMKLVEKLTGRMHVEHFELRDWEQPTYDTPDFAAVFPEGTTNELKSSLSLFKNPKQFFEQGGKEKMKESLEHKYQVPVQAYVAGSEQILRTYYVSAFEQEIEAARQRATAEVEEHFAGLIAALDMKIDVESLIVRKQEVEEMLNATMDK
;
A
#
# COMPACT_ATOMS: atom_id res chain seq x y z
N MET A 1 -16.34 -11.44 42.27
CA MET A 1 -17.01 -12.10 41.13
C MET A 1 -16.21 -11.95 39.84
N LEU A 2 -16.05 -10.74 39.25
CA LEU A 2 -15.27 -10.59 38.00
C LEU A 2 -13.84 -11.14 38.08
N TYR A 3 -13.12 -10.93 39.19
CA TYR A 3 -11.80 -11.54 39.42
C TYR A 3 -11.82 -13.07 39.25
N TYR A 4 -12.82 -13.75 39.83
CA TYR A 4 -12.98 -15.19 39.72
C TYR A 4 -13.32 -15.65 38.29
N ARG A 5 -14.11 -14.85 37.56
CA ARG A 5 -14.43 -15.11 36.15
C ARG A 5 -13.19 -15.01 35.25
N VAL A 6 -12.36 -13.97 35.43
CA VAL A 6 -11.10 -13.79 34.69
C VAL A 6 -10.06 -14.85 35.10
N GLU A 7 -10.07 -15.32 36.35
CA GLU A 7 -9.21 -16.40 36.81
C GLU A 7 -9.54 -17.71 36.09
N LYS A 8 -10.84 -18.02 35.96
CA LYS A 8 -11.30 -19.16 35.18
C LYS A 8 -10.99 -19.01 33.68
N LEU A 9 -11.09 -17.79 33.14
CA LEU A 9 -10.68 -17.51 31.76
C LEU A 9 -9.19 -17.81 31.54
N LYS A 10 -8.32 -17.36 32.45
CA LYS A 10 -6.87 -17.67 32.42
C LYS A 10 -6.61 -19.18 32.44
N GLU A 11 -7.28 -19.90 33.34
CA GLU A 11 -7.16 -21.37 33.44
C GLU A 11 -7.57 -22.06 32.13
N SER A 12 -8.67 -21.61 31.49
CA SER A 12 -9.10 -22.14 30.20
C SER A 12 -8.08 -21.91 29.08
N PHE A 13 -7.53 -20.69 28.98
CA PHE A 13 -6.48 -20.38 28.00
C PHE A 13 -5.24 -21.27 28.20
N ALA A 14 -4.78 -21.40 29.45
CA ALA A 14 -3.63 -22.24 29.78
C ALA A 14 -3.88 -23.73 29.48
N ALA A 15 -5.08 -24.24 29.77
CA ALA A 15 -5.47 -25.63 29.47
C ALA A 15 -5.50 -25.93 27.96
N ALA A 16 -5.82 -24.93 27.14
CA ALA A 16 -5.78 -25.02 25.68
C ALA A 16 -4.37 -24.81 25.09
N GLY A 17 -3.35 -24.49 25.91
CA GLY A 17 -1.98 -24.22 25.47
C GLY A 17 -1.73 -22.79 24.97
N ASP A 18 -2.67 -21.87 25.19
CA ASP A 18 -2.55 -20.45 24.83
C ASP A 18 -1.84 -19.66 25.95
N GLU A 19 -0.53 -19.88 26.08
CA GLU A 19 0.28 -19.24 27.12
C GLU A 19 0.32 -17.71 26.99
N ARG A 20 0.20 -17.18 25.77
CA ARG A 20 0.25 -15.73 25.51
C ARG A 20 -0.98 -15.04 26.08
N ASN A 21 -2.18 -15.51 25.74
CA ASN A 21 -3.42 -14.91 26.25
C ASN A 21 -3.63 -15.26 27.74
N ALA A 22 -3.13 -16.39 28.22
CA ALA A 22 -3.08 -16.68 29.65
C ALA A 22 -2.23 -15.64 30.42
N LYS A 23 -1.04 -15.27 29.91
CA LYS A 23 -0.21 -14.21 30.50
C LYS A 23 -0.92 -12.84 30.47
N LYS A 24 -1.61 -12.49 29.38
CA LYS A 24 -2.42 -11.25 29.32
C LYS A 24 -3.59 -11.27 30.31
N ALA A 25 -4.28 -12.39 30.46
CA ALA A 25 -5.35 -12.56 31.44
C ALA A 25 -4.83 -12.47 32.89
N GLU A 26 -3.61 -12.94 33.14
CA GLU A 26 -2.92 -12.76 34.43
C GLU A 26 -2.66 -11.28 34.75
N GLN A 27 -2.23 -10.50 33.77
CA GLN A 27 -2.07 -9.06 33.94
C GLN A 27 -3.42 -8.36 34.20
N LEU A 28 -4.52 -8.82 33.60
CA LEU A 28 -5.87 -8.33 33.91
C LEU A 28 -6.29 -8.68 35.35
N LEU A 29 -5.94 -9.87 35.86
CA LEU A 29 -6.16 -10.25 37.26
C LEU A 29 -5.39 -9.36 38.23
N GLU A 30 -4.11 -9.11 37.93
CA GLU A 30 -3.28 -8.23 38.73
C GLU A 30 -3.85 -6.81 38.75
N LYS A 31 -4.32 -6.30 37.61
CA LYS A 31 -5.02 -5.02 37.49
C LYS A 31 -6.32 -4.97 38.31
N LEU A 32 -7.15 -6.00 38.22
CA LEU A 32 -8.38 -6.16 39.04
C LEU A 32 -8.07 -6.16 40.54
N TYR A 33 -7.01 -6.85 40.94
CA TYR A 33 -6.59 -6.98 42.34
C TYR A 33 -6.08 -5.65 42.91
N LYS A 34 -5.22 -4.96 42.14
CA LYS A 34 -4.67 -3.65 42.50
C LYS A 34 -5.68 -2.50 42.35
N LYS A 35 -6.80 -2.74 41.65
CA LYS A 35 -7.76 -1.71 41.21
C LYS A 35 -7.06 -0.55 40.48
N GLU A 36 -6.08 -0.90 39.65
CA GLU A 36 -5.24 0.06 38.94
C GLU A 36 -5.98 0.53 37.69
N PHE A 37 -6.28 1.83 37.61
CA PHE A 37 -6.85 2.45 36.41
C PHE A 37 -5.73 3.03 35.55
N THR A 38 -5.62 2.57 34.31
CA THR A 38 -4.49 2.87 33.43
C THR A 38 -4.92 3.74 32.27
N VAL A 39 -4.23 4.86 32.08
CA VAL A 39 -4.38 5.74 30.91
C VAL A 39 -3.10 5.69 30.08
N ALA A 40 -3.20 5.23 28.85
CA ALA A 40 -2.06 5.19 27.94
C ALA A 40 -1.97 6.46 27.09
N PHE A 41 -0.75 6.97 26.94
CA PHE A 41 -0.39 8.04 26.04
C PHE A 41 0.29 7.44 24.82
N CYS A 42 -0.40 7.53 23.67
CA CYS A 42 0.06 6.99 22.39
C CYS A 42 0.21 8.14 21.38
N GLY A 43 0.94 7.95 20.28
CA GLY A 43 1.16 9.03 19.32
C GLY A 43 2.46 8.92 18.53
N HIS A 44 2.58 9.72 17.48
CA HIS A 44 3.77 9.81 16.64
C HIS A 44 5.02 10.24 17.44
N PHE A 45 6.20 9.98 16.88
CA PHE A 45 7.44 10.49 17.46
C PHE A 45 7.39 12.03 17.53
N SER A 46 7.93 12.65 18.58
CA SER A 46 7.90 14.11 18.78
C SER A 46 6.53 14.79 18.90
N ALA A 47 5.41 14.04 18.99
CA ALA A 47 4.06 14.61 19.20
C ALA A 47 3.89 15.29 20.58
N GLY A 48 4.84 15.11 21.50
CA GLY A 48 4.86 15.74 22.83
C GLY A 48 4.31 14.88 23.96
N LYS A 49 4.18 13.56 23.79
CA LYS A 49 3.69 12.60 24.80
C LYS A 49 4.41 12.74 26.16
N SER A 50 5.72 12.53 26.19
CA SER A 50 6.50 12.57 27.43
C SER A 50 6.54 13.98 28.06
N SER A 51 6.50 15.04 27.24
CA SER A 51 6.36 16.42 27.73
C SER A 51 5.01 16.67 28.41
N MET A 52 3.94 16.11 27.84
CA MET A 52 2.59 16.20 28.38
C MET A 52 2.43 15.40 29.67
N ILE A 53 3.06 14.22 29.74
CA ILE A 53 3.16 13.44 30.97
C ILE A 53 3.93 14.21 32.04
N ASN A 54 5.08 14.81 31.71
CA ASN A 54 5.84 15.64 32.66
C ASN A 54 5.01 16.84 33.16
N ALA A 55 4.29 17.51 32.27
CA ALA A 55 3.39 18.61 32.63
C ALA A 55 2.26 18.15 33.56
N LEU A 56 1.69 16.96 33.31
CA LEU A 56 0.69 16.34 34.18
C LEU A 56 1.27 15.92 35.54
N MET A 57 2.54 15.52 35.58
CA MET A 57 3.22 15.14 36.82
C MET A 57 3.65 16.33 37.67
N GLY A 58 3.88 17.49 37.04
CA GLY A 58 4.42 18.69 37.67
C GLY A 58 5.94 18.64 37.93
N ASP A 59 6.60 17.57 37.47
CA ASP A 59 8.03 17.29 37.62
C ASP A 59 8.58 16.66 36.33
N GLN A 60 9.88 16.81 36.07
CA GLN A 60 10.55 16.19 34.92
C GLN A 60 10.88 14.72 35.23
N VAL A 61 9.92 13.83 34.96
CA VAL A 61 9.99 12.39 35.27
C VAL A 61 10.50 11.56 34.09
N LEU A 62 10.18 11.98 32.86
CA LEU A 62 10.59 11.35 31.61
C LEU A 62 11.52 12.27 30.79
N PRO A 63 12.48 11.71 30.03
CA PRO A 63 13.22 12.50 29.04
C PRO A 63 12.27 13.04 27.96
N SER A 64 12.44 14.30 27.56
CA SER A 64 11.82 14.90 26.37
C SER A 64 12.93 15.21 25.37
N SER A 65 12.93 14.53 24.21
CA SER A 65 13.85 14.80 23.11
C SER A 65 13.13 14.57 21.77
N PRO A 66 13.41 15.39 20.73
CA PRO A 66 12.90 15.19 19.37
C PRO A 66 13.64 14.09 18.59
N ILE A 67 14.59 13.40 19.23
CA ILE A 67 15.33 12.24 18.71
C ILE A 67 14.71 10.95 19.31
N PRO A 68 14.60 9.83 18.56
CA PRO A 68 13.99 8.58 19.02
C PRO A 68 14.32 8.19 20.47
N THR A 69 13.40 8.45 21.39
CA THR A 69 13.46 8.01 22.78
C THR A 69 12.39 6.96 23.04
N SER A 70 12.84 5.81 23.53
CA SER A 70 12.11 4.64 24.06
C SER A 70 11.48 3.65 23.09
N ALA A 71 12.18 2.51 22.98
CA ALA A 71 11.69 1.21 22.53
C ALA A 71 10.97 0.42 23.65
N ASN A 72 10.85 1.00 24.86
CA ASN A 72 10.37 0.34 26.08
C ASN A 72 9.12 1.03 26.62
N VAL A 73 8.19 0.28 27.21
CA VAL A 73 6.97 0.83 27.84
C VAL A 73 7.32 1.39 29.23
N VAL A 74 6.92 2.63 29.51
CA VAL A 74 7.17 3.28 30.79
C VAL A 74 5.85 3.53 31.51
N SER A 75 5.67 2.98 32.71
CA SER A 75 4.46 3.18 33.52
C SER A 75 4.76 4.03 34.75
N ILE A 76 4.05 5.14 34.90
CA ILE A 76 4.14 6.04 36.05
C ILE A 76 2.96 5.75 37.00
N LYS A 77 3.29 5.37 38.23
CA LYS A 77 2.34 4.95 39.26
C LYS A 77 2.39 5.88 40.48
N THR A 78 1.27 6.02 41.18
CA THR A 78 1.22 6.75 42.45
C THR A 78 2.03 6.03 43.53
N GLY A 79 3.01 6.69 44.13
CA GLY A 79 3.80 6.11 45.22
C GLY A 79 4.95 6.98 45.72
N LYS A 80 5.77 6.44 46.62
CA LYS A 80 7.03 7.08 47.01
C LYS A 80 7.98 7.07 45.81
N LYS A 81 8.77 8.13 45.64
CA LYS A 81 9.73 8.25 44.53
C LYS A 81 10.66 7.02 44.50
N SER A 82 10.53 6.19 43.48
CA SER A 82 11.37 5.01 43.21
C SER A 82 11.19 4.57 41.75
N ALA A 83 12.11 3.76 41.22
CA ALA A 83 11.98 3.18 39.88
C ALA A 83 12.28 1.68 39.91
N ARG A 84 11.59 0.90 39.09
CA ARG A 84 11.79 -0.54 38.93
C ARG A 84 11.87 -0.86 37.44
N ILE A 85 12.96 -1.53 37.03
CA ILE A 85 13.19 -1.91 35.63
C ILE A 85 13.00 -3.42 35.50
N PHE A 86 12.12 -3.83 34.60
CA PHE A 86 11.94 -5.23 34.21
C PHE A 86 12.75 -5.51 32.95
N LEU A 87 13.68 -6.48 33.05
CA LEU A 87 14.53 -6.92 31.94
C LEU A 87 13.85 -8.06 31.18
N LYS A 88 14.02 -8.14 29.85
CA LYS A 88 13.49 -9.27 29.05
C LYS A 88 14.08 -10.61 29.52
N HIS A 89 15.31 -10.58 30.01
CA HIS A 89 16.03 -11.73 30.57
C HIS A 89 16.71 -11.33 31.88
N GLY A 90 16.17 -11.74 33.03
CA GLY A 90 16.79 -11.53 34.34
C GLY A 90 15.81 -11.10 35.44
N ALA A 91 16.34 -10.83 36.63
CA ALA A 91 15.56 -10.29 37.74
C ALA A 91 15.36 -8.76 37.59
N PRO A 92 14.26 -8.19 38.09
CA PRO A 92 14.04 -6.75 38.06
C PRO A 92 15.12 -5.97 38.83
N VAL A 93 15.42 -4.76 38.36
CA VAL A 93 16.38 -3.85 38.99
C VAL A 93 15.63 -2.71 39.68
N ASP A 94 15.85 -2.55 40.99
CA ASP A 94 15.20 -1.52 41.81
C ASP A 94 16.13 -0.33 42.08
N PHE A 95 15.58 0.89 41.95
CA PHE A 95 16.24 2.17 42.22
C PHE A 95 15.54 2.91 43.36
N ALA A 96 16.34 3.41 44.32
CA ALA A 96 15.86 4.16 45.48
C ALA A 96 15.52 5.63 45.14
N ALA A 97 14.96 6.37 46.10
CA ALA A 97 14.42 7.72 45.91
C ALA A 97 15.40 8.80 45.38
N ASP A 98 16.70 8.50 45.34
CA ASP A 98 17.81 9.37 44.94
C ASP A 98 18.43 9.00 43.59
N TYR A 99 17.76 8.20 42.75
CA TYR A 99 18.27 7.89 41.40
C TYR A 99 18.38 9.15 40.52
N ASP A 100 19.44 9.19 39.70
CA ASP A 100 19.61 10.22 38.68
C ASP A 100 18.78 9.84 37.44
N VAL A 101 17.95 10.78 36.96
CA VAL A 101 17.15 10.64 35.74
C VAL A 101 18.06 10.38 34.53
N SER A 102 19.32 10.84 34.57
CA SER A 102 20.31 10.58 33.53
C SER A 102 20.75 9.11 33.42
N GLU A 103 20.69 8.34 34.52
CA GLU A 103 20.97 6.89 34.50
C GLU A 103 19.80 6.11 33.90
N LEU A 104 18.56 6.52 34.18
CA LEU A 104 17.36 5.95 33.57
C LEU A 104 17.32 6.18 32.05
N LYS A 105 17.86 7.30 31.55
CA LYS A 105 17.96 7.56 30.09
C LYS A 105 18.69 6.45 29.34
N LYS A 106 19.72 5.83 29.93
CA LYS A 106 20.48 4.75 29.28
C LYS A 106 19.60 3.50 29.07
N TYR A 107 18.78 3.16 30.06
CA TYR A 107 17.86 2.02 29.98
C TYR A 107 16.59 2.33 29.16
N ALA A 108 16.16 3.60 29.13
CA ALA A 108 15.05 4.03 28.28
C ALA A 108 15.42 3.99 26.79
N ILE A 109 16.68 4.23 26.42
CA ILE A 109 17.16 4.16 25.03
C ILE A 109 17.45 2.71 24.59
N ASN A 110 17.80 1.82 25.51
CA ASN A 110 18.21 0.45 25.19
C ASN A 110 17.02 -0.53 25.10
N GLY A 111 16.42 -0.62 23.91
CA GLY A 111 15.22 -1.42 23.62
C GLY A 111 15.40 -2.94 23.58
N ASP A 112 16.63 -3.40 23.41
CA ASP A 112 16.91 -4.80 23.19
C ASP A 112 16.89 -5.62 24.48
N GLU A 113 17.25 -5.01 25.62
CA GLU A 113 17.44 -5.68 26.91
C GLU A 113 16.31 -5.44 27.94
N VAL A 114 15.59 -4.31 27.83
CA VAL A 114 14.60 -3.86 28.82
C VAL A 114 13.18 -4.12 28.28
N GLU A 115 12.26 -4.61 29.12
CA GLU A 115 10.86 -4.87 28.76
C GLU A 115 9.94 -3.74 29.24
N THR A 116 10.08 -3.31 30.50
CA THR A 116 9.20 -2.29 31.09
C THR A 116 9.92 -1.50 32.18
N ILE A 117 9.62 -0.21 32.30
CA ILE A 117 10.11 0.66 33.38
C ILE A 117 8.91 1.15 34.19
N GLU A 118 8.85 0.83 35.49
CA GLU A 118 7.86 1.39 36.42
C GLU A 118 8.49 2.52 37.23
N LEU A 119 7.89 3.72 37.16
CA LEU A 119 8.27 4.89 37.94
C LEU A 119 7.19 5.18 38.97
N TYR A 120 7.56 5.28 40.24
CA TYR A 120 6.64 5.66 41.31
C TYR A 120 6.84 7.13 41.65
N HIS A 121 5.77 7.92 41.71
CA HIS A 121 5.85 9.36 41.93
C HIS A 121 4.75 9.87 42.89
N PRO A 122 5.05 10.81 43.81
CA PRO A 122 4.09 11.29 44.82
C PRO A 122 3.17 12.42 44.31
N SER A 123 2.82 12.47 43.02
CA SER A 123 2.07 13.62 42.45
C SER A 123 0.65 13.77 43.03
N ASN A 124 0.26 15.02 43.30
CA ASN A 124 -1.07 15.38 43.81
C ASN A 124 -2.20 15.17 42.79
N LEU A 125 -1.90 15.17 41.49
CA LEU A 125 -2.86 14.89 40.41
C LEU A 125 -3.26 13.42 40.36
N LEU A 126 -2.39 12.53 40.86
CA LEU A 126 -2.60 11.08 40.95
C LEU A 126 -3.01 10.63 42.35
N GLY A 127 -3.70 11.46 43.14
CA GLY A 127 -4.08 11.16 44.53
C GLY A 127 -4.92 9.87 44.73
N GLU A 128 -5.28 9.21 43.64
CA GLU A 128 -5.98 7.93 43.52
C GLU A 128 -5.06 6.88 42.88
N MET A 129 -5.26 5.57 43.14
CA MET A 129 -4.49 4.50 42.45
C MET A 129 -4.73 4.52 40.93
N VAL A 130 -3.88 5.25 40.20
CA VAL A 130 -3.91 5.48 38.75
C VAL A 130 -2.51 5.25 38.18
N SER A 131 -2.46 4.76 36.95
CA SER A 131 -1.25 4.46 36.20
C SER A 131 -1.26 5.24 34.89
N ILE A 132 -0.20 6.00 34.60
CA ILE A 132 0.00 6.64 33.30
C ILE A 132 1.03 5.82 32.53
N MET A 133 0.67 5.33 31.36
CA MET A 133 1.56 4.54 30.53
C MET A 133 2.04 5.38 29.34
N ASP A 134 3.35 5.59 29.21
CA ASP A 134 3.99 6.12 28.00
C ASP A 134 4.35 4.92 27.11
N THR A 135 3.79 4.89 25.89
CA THR A 135 4.07 3.84 24.92
C THR A 135 5.00 4.34 23.81
N PRO A 136 5.86 3.49 23.22
CA PRO A 136 6.67 3.85 22.05
C PRO A 136 5.86 4.49 20.90
N GLY A 137 6.53 5.27 20.05
CA GLY A 137 5.89 5.89 18.88
C GLY A 137 5.46 4.87 17.82
N ILE A 138 4.37 5.12 17.10
CA ILE A 138 3.77 4.15 16.16
C ILE A 138 4.35 4.20 14.73
N ASP A 139 5.22 5.18 14.46
CA ASP A 139 5.75 5.56 13.13
C ASP A 139 7.28 5.38 13.06
N SER A 140 7.84 4.63 13.99
CA SER A 140 9.22 4.19 13.88
C SER A 140 9.38 3.21 12.73
N THR A 141 10.49 3.32 12.00
CA THR A 141 10.88 2.46 10.86
C THR A 141 11.23 1.01 11.24
N ASP A 142 11.03 0.60 12.50
CA ASP A 142 11.38 -0.73 13.01
C ASP A 142 10.12 -1.44 13.56
N ASP A 143 9.78 -2.55 12.91
CA ASP A 143 8.58 -3.38 13.18
C ASP A 143 8.51 -3.87 14.62
N ALA A 144 9.65 -3.98 15.32
CA ALA A 144 9.70 -4.37 16.73
C ALA A 144 8.93 -3.39 17.65
N HIS A 145 8.86 -2.11 17.28
CA HIS A 145 8.21 -1.07 18.06
C HIS A 145 6.68 -1.11 17.97
N LYS A 146 6.13 -1.48 16.80
CA LYS A 146 4.68 -1.61 16.59
C LYS A 146 4.10 -2.76 17.40
N VAL A 147 4.80 -3.91 17.42
CA VAL A 147 4.41 -5.10 18.19
C VAL A 147 4.47 -4.86 19.70
N SER A 148 5.45 -4.11 20.19
CA SER A 148 5.57 -3.76 21.62
C SER A 148 4.44 -2.83 22.07
N THR A 149 4.15 -1.79 21.29
CA THR A 149 3.05 -0.85 21.55
C THR A 149 1.70 -1.56 21.58
N GLU A 150 1.41 -2.42 20.59
CA GLU A 150 0.16 -3.18 20.54
C GLU A 150 -0.01 -4.16 21.71
N SER A 151 1.09 -4.72 22.21
CA SER A 151 1.10 -5.73 23.27
C SER A 151 0.89 -5.17 24.68
N SER A 152 0.91 -3.85 24.89
CA SER A 152 0.65 -3.22 26.20
C SER A 152 -0.69 -2.48 26.28
N LEU A 153 -1.33 -2.24 25.14
CA LEU A 153 -2.60 -1.50 25.06
C LEU A 153 -3.78 -2.23 25.70
N HIS A 154 -3.75 -3.57 25.83
CA HIS A 154 -4.85 -4.33 26.46
C HIS A 154 -5.00 -4.01 27.97
N LEU A 155 -4.00 -3.38 28.57
CA LEU A 155 -4.05 -2.89 29.95
C LEU A 155 -4.60 -1.47 30.06
N SER A 156 -4.93 -0.80 28.96
CA SER A 156 -5.39 0.60 28.98
C SER A 156 -6.90 0.68 29.18
N ASP A 157 -7.36 1.50 30.13
CA ASP A 157 -8.80 1.81 30.31
C ASP A 157 -9.27 2.97 29.43
N ALA A 158 -8.34 3.85 29.07
CA ALA A 158 -8.53 4.92 28.12
C ALA A 158 -7.18 5.21 27.42
N VAL A 159 -7.25 5.65 26.18
CA VAL A 159 -6.07 6.07 25.40
C VAL A 159 -6.18 7.56 25.12
N LEU A 160 -5.14 8.31 25.49
CA LEU A 160 -4.89 9.65 24.99
C LEU A 160 -3.97 9.53 23.79
N TYR A 161 -4.52 9.77 22.62
CA TYR A 161 -3.76 9.68 21.38
C TYR A 161 -3.29 11.06 20.95
N VAL A 162 -2.02 11.34 21.23
CA VAL A 162 -1.36 12.63 21.05
C VAL A 162 -0.78 12.74 19.65
N MET A 163 -1.24 13.76 18.92
CA MET A 163 -0.82 14.06 17.55
C MET A 163 -0.15 15.43 17.51
N ASP A 164 0.84 15.58 16.63
CA ASP A 164 1.36 16.90 16.28
C ASP A 164 0.33 17.64 15.41
N TYR A 165 0.07 18.91 15.71
CA TYR A 165 -0.81 19.81 14.94
C TYR A 165 -0.61 19.70 13.41
N ASN A 166 0.63 19.56 12.92
CA ASN A 166 0.91 19.51 11.48
C ASN A 166 0.68 18.14 10.83
N HIS A 167 0.56 17.06 11.62
CA HIS A 167 0.56 15.68 11.12
C HIS A 167 -0.70 14.89 11.52
N VAL A 168 -1.75 15.56 11.97
CA VAL A 168 -3.02 14.94 12.41
C VAL A 168 -3.61 14.00 11.35
N GLN A 169 -3.57 14.39 10.08
CA GLN A 169 -4.23 13.68 8.98
C GLN A 169 -3.33 12.62 8.29
N SER A 170 -2.33 12.09 8.99
CA SER A 170 -1.53 10.99 8.44
C SER A 170 -2.31 9.68 8.38
N GLU A 171 -2.05 8.84 7.37
CA GLU A 171 -2.72 7.53 7.24
C GLU A 171 -2.49 6.63 8.46
N VAL A 172 -1.26 6.67 8.99
CA VAL A 172 -0.86 5.92 10.19
C VAL A 172 -1.72 6.31 11.41
N ASN A 173 -2.06 7.61 11.56
CA ASN A 173 -2.94 8.08 12.62
C ASN A 173 -4.36 7.48 12.51
N PHE A 174 -4.91 7.46 11.30
CA PHE A 174 -6.26 6.92 11.08
C PHE A 174 -6.31 5.41 11.33
N GLN A 175 -5.36 4.65 10.78
CA GLN A 175 -5.31 3.19 10.95
C GLN A 175 -5.21 2.81 12.43
N PHE A 176 -4.29 3.43 13.17
CA PHE A 176 -4.09 3.11 14.59
C PHE A 176 -5.30 3.48 15.44
N THR A 177 -5.92 4.63 15.17
CA THR A 177 -7.14 5.05 15.89
C THR A 177 -8.31 4.10 15.61
N LYS A 178 -8.47 3.63 14.37
CA LYS A 178 -9.51 2.64 14.02
C LYS A 178 -9.32 1.34 14.81
N THR A 179 -8.10 0.80 14.85
CA THR A 179 -7.77 -0.40 15.65
C THR A 179 -8.15 -0.25 17.12
N LEU A 180 -7.92 0.92 17.73
CA LEU A 180 -8.31 1.18 19.11
C LEU A 180 -9.84 1.26 19.31
N LYS A 181 -10.56 1.88 18.36
CA LYS A 181 -12.03 1.96 18.40
C LYS A 181 -12.69 0.62 18.18
N ASP A 182 -12.16 -0.21 17.28
CA ASP A 182 -12.66 -1.57 17.01
C ASP A 182 -12.49 -2.48 18.25
N ARG A 183 -11.47 -2.23 19.08
CA ARG A 183 -11.29 -2.87 20.40
C ARG A 183 -12.24 -2.34 21.48
N GLY A 184 -13.06 -1.33 21.18
CA GLY A 184 -13.97 -0.68 22.12
C GLY A 184 -13.27 0.09 23.24
N VAL A 185 -11.99 0.44 23.07
CA VAL A 185 -11.27 1.26 24.04
C VAL A 185 -11.68 2.72 23.84
N PRO A 186 -12.01 3.47 24.92
CA PRO A 186 -12.23 4.91 24.81
C PRO A 186 -10.97 5.63 24.31
N VAL A 187 -11.09 6.37 23.22
CA VAL A 187 -9.97 7.10 22.58
C VAL A 187 -10.24 8.60 22.59
N TYR A 188 -9.34 9.34 23.24
CA TYR A 188 -9.34 10.80 23.25
C TYR A 188 -8.20 11.30 22.36
N LEU A 189 -8.54 12.00 21.29
CA LEU A 189 -7.54 12.61 20.41
C LEU A 189 -7.04 13.90 21.06
N VAL A 190 -5.72 14.05 21.15
CA VAL A 190 -5.07 15.26 21.65
C VAL A 190 -4.22 15.82 20.52
N ILE A 191 -4.70 16.90 19.92
CA ILE A 191 -3.99 17.64 18.88
C ILE A 191 -3.12 18.65 19.61
N ASN A 192 -1.85 18.29 19.80
CA ASN A 192 -0.91 19.04 20.61
C ASN A 192 -0.08 20.02 19.76
N GLN A 193 0.54 20.99 20.42
CA GLN A 193 1.36 22.05 19.80
C GLN A 193 0.53 23.02 18.95
N VAL A 194 -0.70 23.34 19.39
CA VAL A 194 -1.58 24.29 18.68
C VAL A 194 -1.05 25.72 18.67
N ASP A 195 -0.03 26.03 19.48
CA ASP A 195 0.73 27.28 19.40
C ASP A 195 1.51 27.45 18.09
N LYS A 196 1.61 26.38 17.29
CA LYS A 196 2.08 26.44 15.90
C LYS A 196 1.05 27.02 14.94
N HIS A 197 -0.22 27.07 15.32
CA HIS A 197 -1.28 27.53 14.45
C HIS A 197 -1.06 29.00 14.05
N VAL A 198 -1.29 29.27 12.77
CA VAL A 198 -1.11 30.60 12.19
C VAL A 198 -2.44 31.02 11.58
N ASP A 199 -3.23 31.75 12.38
CA ASP A 199 -4.64 32.06 12.07
C ASP A 199 -4.83 32.86 10.77
N PHE A 200 -3.81 33.61 10.32
CA PHE A 200 -3.89 34.34 9.05
C PHE A 200 -3.65 33.45 7.82
N GLU A 201 -3.05 32.25 7.97
CA GLU A 201 -2.89 31.28 6.89
C GLU A 201 -4.17 30.46 6.70
N LEU A 202 -4.76 30.00 7.82
CA LEU A 202 -6.00 29.23 7.88
C LEU A 202 -6.66 29.52 9.23
N SER A 203 -7.96 29.82 9.27
CA SER A 203 -8.60 30.05 10.57
C SER A 203 -8.67 28.76 11.40
N PHE A 204 -8.59 28.88 12.73
CA PHE A 204 -8.62 27.71 13.60
C PHE A 204 -9.92 26.89 13.48
N ASP A 205 -11.06 27.57 13.27
CA ASP A 205 -12.35 26.92 13.05
C ASP A 205 -12.36 26.03 11.81
N GLN A 206 -11.77 26.49 10.71
CA GLN A 206 -11.65 25.73 9.47
C GLN A 206 -10.71 24.53 9.66
N TYR A 207 -9.61 24.72 10.37
CA TYR A 207 -8.70 23.62 10.73
C TYR A 207 -9.41 22.55 11.57
N ARG A 208 -10.12 22.96 12.64
CA ARG A 208 -10.87 22.04 13.50
C ARG A 208 -11.91 21.24 12.71
N ALA A 209 -12.67 21.89 11.84
CA ALA A 209 -13.64 21.22 10.97
C ALA A 209 -12.96 20.18 10.06
N SER A 210 -11.83 20.54 9.45
CA SER A 210 -11.08 19.63 8.58
C SER A 210 -10.59 18.36 9.30
N VAL A 211 -10.14 18.49 10.55
CA VAL A 211 -9.71 17.33 11.36
C VAL A 211 -10.88 16.41 11.65
N VAL A 212 -12.01 16.97 12.12
CA VAL A 212 -13.22 16.20 12.43
C VAL A 212 -13.72 15.45 11.19
N ASP A 213 -13.79 16.14 10.06
CA ASP A 213 -14.23 15.53 8.80
C ASP A 213 -13.26 14.43 8.37
N ALA A 214 -11.94 14.62 8.49
CA ALA A 214 -10.96 13.60 8.11
C ALA A 214 -11.14 12.29 8.89
N PHE A 215 -11.33 12.34 10.22
CA PHE A 215 -11.60 11.11 11.01
C PHE A 215 -12.96 10.48 10.67
N ARG A 216 -13.99 11.28 10.37
CA ARG A 216 -15.29 10.77 9.92
C ARG A 216 -15.22 10.03 8.59
N HIS A 217 -14.42 10.50 7.63
CA HIS A 217 -14.20 9.79 6.35
C HIS A 217 -13.56 8.41 6.53
N TRP A 218 -12.92 8.17 7.68
CA TRP A 218 -12.38 6.87 8.07
C TRP A 218 -13.32 6.05 8.96
N ASP A 219 -14.55 6.52 9.18
CA ASP A 219 -15.54 5.90 10.07
C ASP A 219 -14.99 5.78 11.51
N ILE A 220 -14.33 6.84 11.98
CA ILE A 220 -13.75 6.94 13.31
C ILE A 220 -14.47 8.04 14.07
N GLU A 221 -15.18 7.67 15.13
CA GLU A 221 -15.80 8.62 16.06
C GLU A 221 -15.05 8.58 17.41
N PRO A 222 -14.13 9.54 17.67
CA PRO A 222 -13.39 9.59 18.93
C PRO A 222 -14.28 10.02 20.11
N ASP A 223 -13.92 9.58 21.31
CA ASP A 223 -14.64 9.90 22.56
C ASP A 223 -14.43 11.35 23.02
N GLY A 224 -13.44 12.03 22.44
CA GLY A 224 -13.20 13.47 22.57
C GLY A 224 -12.03 13.90 21.71
N ILE A 225 -12.03 15.18 21.31
CA ILE A 225 -10.93 15.82 20.59
C ILE A 225 -10.55 17.06 21.38
N TYR A 226 -9.28 17.18 21.73
CA TYR A 226 -8.73 18.27 22.53
C TYR A 226 -7.56 18.92 21.81
N PHE A 227 -7.57 20.24 21.76
CA PHE A 227 -6.53 21.07 21.14
C PHE A 227 -5.64 21.66 22.23
N THR A 228 -4.37 21.28 22.32
CA THR A 228 -3.52 21.64 23.47
C THR A 228 -2.20 22.31 23.08
N SER A 229 -1.71 23.21 23.95
CA SER A 229 -0.35 23.73 23.92
C SER A 229 0.26 23.71 25.33
N LEU A 230 1.44 23.10 25.45
CA LEU A 230 2.26 23.15 26.67
C LEU A 230 3.28 24.30 26.65
N LYS A 231 3.54 24.87 25.48
CA LYS A 231 4.48 25.99 25.30
C LYS A 231 3.79 27.34 25.54
N ASP A 232 2.52 27.45 25.17
CA ASP A 232 1.71 28.64 25.39
C ASP A 232 0.46 28.33 26.21
N ALA A 233 0.60 28.44 27.54
CA ALA A 233 -0.50 28.18 28.46
C ALA A 233 -1.70 29.12 28.27
N ASN A 234 -1.50 30.31 27.70
CA ASN A 234 -2.55 31.32 27.52
C ASN A 234 -3.10 31.36 26.09
N HIS A 235 -2.73 30.41 25.23
CA HIS A 235 -3.24 30.35 23.86
C HIS A 235 -4.78 30.22 23.88
N PRO A 236 -5.52 30.99 23.07
CA PRO A 236 -6.99 31.07 23.16
C PRO A 236 -7.69 29.73 22.94
N GLU A 237 -7.12 28.90 22.06
CA GLU A 237 -7.63 27.55 21.73
C GLU A 237 -7.03 26.44 22.59
N ASN A 238 -6.30 26.77 23.67
CA ASN A 238 -5.66 25.77 24.51
C ASN A 238 -6.66 25.11 25.46
N GLU A 239 -7.14 23.94 25.08
CA GLU A 239 -8.07 23.10 25.82
C GLU A 239 -7.36 22.20 26.86
N TRP A 240 -6.14 22.56 27.28
CA TRP A 240 -5.42 21.85 28.34
C TRP A 240 -6.21 21.78 29.66
N PRO A 241 -6.87 22.87 30.15
CA PRO A 241 -7.72 22.81 31.33
C PRO A 241 -8.90 21.83 31.19
N GLU A 242 -9.54 21.78 30.02
CA GLU A 242 -10.66 20.91 29.68
C GLU A 242 -10.21 19.45 29.66
N LEU A 243 -9.04 19.17 29.09
CA LEU A 243 -8.44 17.84 29.12
C LEU A 243 -8.09 17.40 30.54
N LEU A 244 -7.51 18.29 31.36
CA LEU A 244 -7.26 18.01 32.78
C LEU A 244 -8.56 17.74 33.54
N ALA A 245 -9.62 18.51 33.26
CA ALA A 245 -10.93 18.28 33.85
C ALA A 245 -11.50 16.91 33.43
N LYS A 246 -11.32 16.51 32.17
CA LYS A 246 -11.74 15.20 31.66
C LYS A 246 -10.94 14.06 32.31
N LEU A 247 -9.62 14.16 32.39
CA LEU A 247 -8.78 13.20 33.08
C LEU A 247 -9.18 13.09 34.56
N GLY A 248 -9.40 14.22 35.23
CA GLY A 248 -9.90 14.27 36.60
C GLY A 248 -11.28 13.62 36.77
N GLN A 249 -12.17 13.75 35.78
CA GLN A 249 -13.46 13.04 35.75
C GLN A 249 -13.25 11.53 35.63
N LEU A 250 -12.42 11.07 34.67
CA LEU A 250 -12.11 9.65 34.49
C LEU A 250 -11.51 9.03 35.76
N PHE A 251 -10.62 9.74 36.44
CA PHE A 251 -10.00 9.26 37.68
C PHE A 251 -10.98 9.19 38.85
N LYS A 252 -11.94 10.13 38.94
CA LYS A 252 -13.02 10.08 39.95
C LYS A 252 -14.00 8.94 39.68
N GLU A 253 -14.27 8.64 38.42
CA GLU A 253 -15.20 7.59 37.99
C GLU A 253 -14.51 6.22 37.82
N LYS A 254 -13.22 6.09 38.15
CA LYS A 254 -12.40 4.89 37.88
C LYS A 254 -13.02 3.59 38.38
N GLU A 255 -13.68 3.61 39.55
CA GLU A 255 -14.30 2.41 40.12
C GLU A 255 -15.47 1.91 39.29
N ALA A 256 -16.20 2.81 38.63
CA ALA A 256 -17.29 2.47 37.72
C ALA A 256 -16.78 2.07 36.32
N LEU A 257 -15.62 2.59 35.89
CA LEU A 257 -15.08 2.40 34.54
C LEU A 257 -14.18 1.16 34.40
N ILE A 258 -13.48 0.76 35.47
CA ILE A 258 -12.51 -0.36 35.43
C ILE A 258 -13.17 -1.70 35.13
N ILE A 259 -14.39 -1.94 35.64
CA ILE A 259 -15.13 -3.20 35.42
C ILE A 259 -15.54 -3.35 33.95
N PRO A 260 -16.25 -2.40 33.32
CA PRO A 260 -16.55 -2.45 31.89
C PRO A 260 -15.30 -2.55 31.02
N SER A 261 -14.22 -1.85 31.38
CA SER A 261 -12.95 -1.90 30.66
C SER A 261 -12.34 -3.31 30.67
N ILE A 262 -12.25 -3.94 31.83
CA ILE A 262 -11.71 -5.29 31.95
C ILE A 262 -12.62 -6.32 31.28
N MET A 263 -13.94 -6.12 31.28
CA MET A 263 -14.84 -6.95 30.48
C MET A 263 -14.55 -6.82 28.99
N ARG A 264 -14.37 -5.61 28.44
CA ARG A 264 -13.99 -5.42 27.02
C ARG A 264 -12.65 -6.08 26.70
N ALA A 265 -11.63 -5.88 27.55
CA ALA A 265 -10.33 -6.51 27.39
C ALA A 265 -10.44 -8.04 27.43
N ALA A 266 -11.24 -8.61 28.35
CA ALA A 266 -11.47 -10.04 28.42
C ALA A 266 -12.19 -10.58 27.18
N MET A 267 -13.22 -9.89 26.66
CA MET A 267 -13.88 -10.26 25.40
C MET A 267 -12.92 -10.21 24.21
N TYR A 268 -12.04 -9.20 24.16
CA TYR A 268 -11.01 -9.14 23.14
C TYR A 268 -10.02 -10.32 23.25
N LEU A 269 -9.57 -10.68 24.46
CA LEU A 269 -8.73 -11.86 24.65
C LEU A 269 -9.44 -13.17 24.26
N ILE A 270 -10.76 -13.27 24.45
CA ILE A 270 -11.56 -14.40 23.97
C ILE A 270 -11.53 -14.48 22.44
N GLY A 271 -11.68 -13.34 21.76
CA GLY A 271 -11.53 -13.26 20.30
C GLY A 271 -10.13 -13.64 19.82
N GLU A 272 -9.07 -13.17 20.50
CA GLU A 272 -7.68 -13.60 20.23
C GLU A 272 -7.50 -15.10 20.49
N HIS A 273 -8.14 -15.65 21.52
CA HIS A 273 -8.10 -17.08 21.81
C HIS A 273 -8.82 -17.91 20.75
N ARG A 274 -9.94 -17.44 20.22
CA ARG A 274 -10.61 -18.08 19.07
C ARG A 274 -9.68 -18.15 17.87
N ARG A 275 -8.94 -17.07 17.58
CA ARG A 275 -7.91 -17.07 16.52
C ARG A 275 -6.79 -18.07 16.81
N PHE A 276 -6.37 -18.18 18.07
CA PHE A 276 -5.39 -19.20 18.48
C PHE A 276 -5.91 -20.63 18.25
N LEU A 277 -7.17 -20.92 18.60
CA LEU A 277 -7.79 -22.23 18.36
C LEU A 277 -7.90 -22.53 16.86
N HIS A 278 -8.29 -21.52 16.08
CA HIS A 278 -8.31 -21.60 14.62
C HIS A 278 -6.94 -21.97 14.05
N ASP A 279 -5.88 -21.29 14.50
CA ASP A 279 -4.49 -21.60 14.11
C ASP A 279 -4.04 -22.98 14.59
N ALA A 280 -4.47 -23.43 15.78
CA ALA A 280 -4.19 -24.76 16.30
C ALA A 280 -4.87 -25.86 15.46
N HIS A 281 -6.06 -25.59 14.93
CA HIS A 281 -6.79 -26.47 14.03
C HIS A 281 -6.24 -26.46 12.60
N ALA A 282 -5.31 -25.57 12.23
CA ALA A 282 -4.78 -25.45 10.87
C ALA A 282 -4.31 -26.78 10.26
N THR A 283 -3.68 -27.65 11.06
CA THR A 283 -3.24 -28.99 10.60
C THR A 283 -4.37 -29.94 10.21
N GLN A 284 -5.57 -29.75 10.76
CA GLN A 284 -6.79 -30.49 10.43
C GLN A 284 -7.59 -29.79 9.32
N ARG A 285 -7.54 -28.45 9.24
CA ARG A 285 -8.23 -27.64 8.23
C ARG A 285 -7.58 -27.73 6.85
N GLU A 286 -6.24 -27.60 6.77
CA GLU A 286 -5.50 -27.55 5.50
C GLU A 286 -5.86 -28.70 4.52
N PRO A 287 -5.96 -29.98 4.95
CA PRO A 287 -6.36 -31.08 4.06
C PRO A 287 -7.81 -30.96 3.56
N LEU A 288 -8.72 -30.46 4.38
CA LEU A 288 -10.15 -30.31 4.04
C LEU A 288 -10.35 -29.15 3.06
N GLU A 289 -9.69 -28.02 3.29
CA GLU A 289 -9.70 -26.85 2.40
C GLU A 289 -9.11 -27.20 1.03
N ARG A 290 -7.99 -27.93 0.98
CA ARG A 290 -7.40 -28.40 -0.29
C ARG A 290 -8.32 -29.32 -1.10
N LEU A 291 -9.15 -30.14 -0.45
CA LEU A 291 -10.12 -31.00 -1.13
C LEU A 291 -11.22 -30.18 -1.82
N LEU A 292 -11.61 -29.06 -1.21
CA LEU A 292 -12.63 -28.14 -1.75
C LEU A 292 -12.07 -27.21 -2.84
N GLU A 293 -10.82 -26.72 -2.71
CA GLU A 293 -10.19 -25.84 -3.71
C GLU A 293 -9.98 -26.49 -5.08
N GLN A 294 -9.82 -27.83 -5.13
CA GLN A 294 -9.59 -28.55 -6.39
C GLN A 294 -10.85 -28.68 -7.27
N LYS A 295 -12.03 -28.26 -6.79
CA LYS A 295 -13.32 -28.46 -7.45
C LYS A 295 -14.18 -27.19 -7.37
N THR A 296 -14.48 -26.60 -8.52
CA THR A 296 -15.34 -25.40 -8.69
C THR A 296 -16.84 -25.74 -8.61
N GLU A 297 -17.31 -26.35 -7.52
CA GLU A 297 -18.76 -26.55 -7.32
C GLU A 297 -19.28 -25.59 -6.25
N GLU A 298 -20.12 -24.63 -6.67
CA GLU A 298 -20.62 -23.53 -5.82
C GLU A 298 -21.57 -23.98 -4.69
N ASN A 299 -22.08 -25.23 -4.69
CA ASN A 299 -22.97 -25.72 -3.61
C ASN A 299 -22.98 -27.26 -3.47
N VAL A 300 -22.01 -27.82 -2.75
CA VAL A 300 -21.80 -29.27 -2.57
C VAL A 300 -22.98 -29.96 -1.87
N GLN A 301 -23.55 -29.34 -0.83
CA GLN A 301 -24.71 -29.89 -0.09
C GLN A 301 -25.96 -30.04 -0.98
N GLU A 302 -26.26 -29.02 -1.79
CA GLU A 302 -27.42 -29.04 -2.67
C GLU A 302 -27.29 -30.15 -3.73
N LYS A 303 -26.09 -30.30 -4.30
CA LYS A 303 -25.81 -31.33 -5.29
C LYS A 303 -25.93 -32.74 -4.70
N TYR A 304 -25.41 -32.97 -3.48
CA TYR A 304 -25.54 -34.24 -2.78
C TYR A 304 -27.03 -34.62 -2.58
N ALA A 305 -27.83 -33.67 -2.08
CA ALA A 305 -29.25 -33.88 -1.83
C ALA A 305 -30.08 -34.13 -3.11
N VAL A 306 -29.68 -33.54 -4.24
CA VAL A 306 -30.30 -33.79 -5.55
C VAL A 306 -29.96 -35.20 -6.07
N LEU A 307 -28.70 -35.62 -5.97
CA LEU A 307 -28.25 -36.94 -6.42
C LEU A 307 -28.87 -38.07 -5.58
N GLU A 308 -28.98 -37.91 -4.26
CA GLU A 308 -29.69 -38.86 -3.38
C GLU A 308 -31.16 -39.00 -3.77
N ARG A 309 -31.87 -37.88 -3.96
CA ARG A 309 -33.28 -37.90 -4.39
C ARG A 309 -33.46 -38.58 -5.74
N ARG A 310 -32.56 -38.31 -6.68
CA ARG A 310 -32.58 -38.93 -8.01
C ARG A 310 -32.36 -40.44 -7.91
N LEU A 311 -31.40 -40.89 -7.09
CA LEU A 311 -31.14 -42.31 -6.86
C LEU A 311 -32.37 -43.02 -6.26
N ALA A 312 -33.01 -42.43 -5.25
CA ALA A 312 -34.21 -42.99 -4.63
C ALA A 312 -35.37 -43.11 -5.62
N SER A 313 -35.58 -42.10 -6.47
CA SER A 313 -36.66 -42.09 -7.47
C SER A 313 -36.58 -43.19 -8.53
N LEU A 314 -35.39 -43.76 -8.76
CA LEU A 314 -35.20 -44.86 -9.73
C LEU A 314 -35.79 -46.19 -9.25
N PHE A 315 -35.80 -46.44 -7.94
CA PHE A 315 -36.28 -47.71 -7.36
C PHE A 315 -37.74 -47.65 -6.93
N GLU A 316 -38.26 -46.44 -6.66
CA GLU A 316 -39.63 -46.21 -6.19
C GLU A 316 -40.72 -46.89 -7.04
N PRO A 317 -40.66 -46.92 -8.39
CA PRO A 317 -41.68 -47.60 -9.21
C PRO A 317 -41.74 -49.12 -8.98
N ALA A 318 -40.59 -49.77 -8.76
CA ALA A 318 -40.52 -51.22 -8.58
C ALA A 318 -41.07 -51.66 -7.20
N ASP A 319 -40.85 -50.84 -6.17
CA ASP A 319 -41.39 -51.05 -4.84
C ASP A 319 -42.92 -50.86 -4.82
N LYS A 320 -43.40 -49.79 -5.45
CA LYS A 320 -44.86 -49.53 -5.58
C LYS A 320 -45.59 -50.60 -6.37
N LEU A 321 -44.99 -51.12 -7.45
CA LEU A 321 -45.54 -52.24 -8.21
C LEU A 321 -45.77 -53.47 -7.33
N GLU A 322 -44.78 -53.81 -6.49
CA GLU A 322 -44.83 -54.99 -5.65
C GLU A 322 -45.90 -54.86 -4.55
N ASP A 323 -45.93 -53.73 -3.87
CA ASP A 323 -46.89 -53.46 -2.78
C ASP A 323 -48.33 -53.36 -3.30
N GLU A 324 -48.57 -52.53 -4.33
CA GLU A 324 -49.90 -52.38 -4.94
C GLU A 324 -50.36 -53.69 -5.58
N GLY A 325 -49.45 -54.44 -6.21
CA GLY A 325 -49.76 -55.72 -6.83
C GLY A 325 -50.21 -56.76 -5.82
N LYS A 326 -49.50 -56.88 -4.69
CA LYS A 326 -49.88 -57.80 -3.61
C LYS A 326 -51.23 -57.42 -2.99
N GLN A 327 -51.50 -56.12 -2.83
CA GLN A 327 -52.77 -55.61 -2.30
C GLN A 327 -53.94 -55.87 -3.24
N GLU A 328 -53.81 -55.54 -4.53
CA GLU A 328 -54.89 -55.75 -5.51
C GLU A 328 -55.15 -57.23 -5.78
N LEU A 329 -54.11 -58.07 -5.77
CA LEU A 329 -54.28 -59.52 -5.84
C LEU A 329 -55.10 -60.05 -4.66
N GLN A 330 -54.82 -59.57 -3.44
CA GLN A 330 -55.61 -59.93 -2.26
C GLN A 330 -57.08 -59.55 -2.43
N ASN A 331 -57.36 -58.34 -2.94
CA ASN A 331 -58.73 -57.89 -3.22
C ASN A 331 -59.46 -58.80 -4.21
N ILE A 332 -58.78 -59.23 -5.29
CA ILE A 332 -59.35 -60.17 -6.26
C ILE A 332 -59.68 -61.50 -5.60
N LEU A 333 -58.74 -62.05 -4.82
CA LEU A 333 -58.92 -63.34 -4.15
C LEU A 333 -60.04 -63.32 -3.11
N ASP A 334 -60.18 -62.27 -2.33
CA ASP A 334 -61.20 -62.16 -1.29
C ASP A 334 -62.62 -62.09 -1.90
N ASN A 335 -62.77 -61.41 -3.03
CA ASN A 335 -64.06 -61.17 -3.68
C ASN A 335 -64.47 -62.23 -4.70
N ALA A 336 -63.60 -63.18 -5.08
CA ALA A 336 -63.90 -64.20 -6.08
C ALA A 336 -64.90 -65.26 -5.57
N PRO A 337 -66.11 -65.36 -6.18
CA PRO A 337 -67.13 -66.33 -5.78
C PRO A 337 -66.89 -67.70 -6.46
N LEU A 338 -65.96 -68.49 -5.92
CA LEU A 338 -65.61 -69.79 -6.50
C LEU A 338 -66.66 -70.89 -6.31
N ILE A 339 -67.53 -70.76 -5.31
CA ILE A 339 -68.54 -71.76 -4.96
C ILE A 339 -69.95 -71.14 -5.02
N PRO A 340 -70.50 -70.91 -6.23
CA PRO A 340 -71.91 -70.61 -6.39
C PRO A 340 -72.77 -71.83 -6.01
N PHE A 341 -74.09 -71.63 -6.00
CA PHE A 341 -75.05 -72.67 -5.59
C PHE A 341 -74.91 -73.96 -6.42
N SER A 342 -74.67 -73.86 -7.73
CA SER A 342 -74.46 -75.02 -8.63
C SER A 342 -73.25 -75.87 -8.22
N THR A 343 -72.10 -75.23 -7.99
CA THR A 343 -70.86 -75.89 -7.56
C THR A 343 -70.98 -76.50 -6.18
N ARG A 344 -71.72 -75.84 -5.27
CA ARG A 344 -71.99 -76.38 -3.93
C ARG A 344 -72.86 -77.64 -3.97
N GLU A 345 -73.82 -77.72 -4.88
CA GLU A 345 -74.61 -78.93 -5.12
C GLU A 345 -73.75 -80.06 -5.71
N LEU A 346 -72.84 -79.76 -6.64
CA LEU A 346 -71.88 -80.74 -7.13
C LEU A 346 -70.93 -81.23 -6.04
N ALA A 347 -70.48 -80.33 -5.14
CA ALA A 347 -69.67 -80.69 -3.98
C ALA A 347 -70.43 -81.62 -3.02
N ARG A 348 -71.73 -81.35 -2.79
CA ARG A 348 -72.61 -82.25 -2.02
C ARG A 348 -72.71 -83.63 -2.68
N LEU A 349 -72.98 -83.68 -3.98
CA LEU A 349 -73.11 -84.94 -4.73
C LEU A 349 -71.80 -85.74 -4.72
N PHE A 350 -70.66 -85.06 -4.81
CA PHE A 350 -69.34 -85.65 -4.69
C PHE A 350 -69.09 -86.24 -3.29
N LEU A 351 -69.33 -85.48 -2.21
CA LEU A 351 -69.17 -85.96 -0.83
C LEU A 351 -70.08 -87.15 -0.50
N GLU A 352 -71.32 -87.14 -1.02
CA GLU A 352 -72.26 -88.26 -0.91
C GLU A 352 -71.68 -89.55 -1.53
N SER A 353 -70.98 -89.42 -2.67
CA SER A 353 -70.32 -90.53 -3.35
C SER A 353 -69.16 -91.15 -2.54
N ARG A 354 -68.62 -90.43 -1.56
CA ARG A 354 -67.47 -90.84 -0.72
C ARG A 354 -67.89 -91.53 0.57
N GLN A 355 -69.19 -91.68 0.83
CA GLN A 355 -69.70 -92.32 2.04
C GLN A 355 -69.42 -93.83 2.10
N PRO A 356 -69.21 -94.38 3.32
CA PRO A 356 -69.17 -95.82 3.54
C PRO A 356 -70.51 -96.46 3.14
N GLY A 357 -70.51 -97.27 2.08
CA GLY A 357 -71.71 -97.97 1.61
C GLY A 357 -72.37 -97.43 0.33
N PHE A 358 -71.87 -96.33 -0.26
CA PHE A 358 -72.40 -95.78 -1.53
C PHE A 358 -72.35 -96.81 -2.67
N LYS A 359 -73.51 -97.08 -3.30
CA LYS A 359 -73.68 -98.00 -4.44
C LYS A 359 -74.74 -97.46 -5.40
N VAL A 360 -74.51 -97.64 -6.71
CA VAL A 360 -75.46 -97.23 -7.75
C VAL A 360 -76.11 -98.49 -8.35
N GLY A 361 -77.36 -98.78 -7.96
CA GLY A 361 -78.16 -99.93 -8.44
C GLY A 361 -78.15 -101.19 -7.54
N PHE A 362 -79.05 -102.14 -7.83
CA PHE A 362 -79.25 -103.40 -7.08
C PHE A 362 -78.54 -104.58 -7.79
N LEU A 363 -77.52 -105.18 -7.15
CA LEU A 363 -76.77 -106.42 -7.51
C LEU A 363 -75.71 -106.33 -8.65
N PHE A 364 -74.46 -106.71 -8.35
CA PHE A 364 -73.25 -106.77 -9.24
C PHE A 364 -72.79 -105.45 -9.92
N ALA A 365 -72.87 -104.30 -9.24
CA ALA A 365 -72.61 -102.96 -9.80
C ALA A 365 -71.26 -102.31 -9.44
N GLY A 366 -70.19 -103.09 -9.23
CA GLY A 366 -68.87 -102.55 -8.85
C GLY A 366 -68.27 -101.57 -9.88
N GLY A 367 -68.44 -101.85 -11.17
CA GLY A 367 -67.99 -100.98 -12.27
C GLY A 367 -68.78 -99.66 -12.34
N LYS A 368 -70.11 -99.73 -12.36
CA LYS A 368 -70.99 -98.54 -12.42
C LYS A 368 -70.84 -97.61 -11.20
N THR A 369 -70.55 -98.17 -10.02
CA THR A 369 -70.31 -97.37 -8.81
C THR A 369 -68.98 -96.62 -8.88
N LYS A 370 -67.92 -97.22 -9.45
CA LYS A 370 -66.64 -96.52 -9.68
C LYS A 370 -66.77 -95.43 -10.73
N GLU A 371 -67.50 -95.71 -11.81
CA GLU A 371 -67.76 -94.77 -12.91
C GLU A 371 -68.55 -93.54 -12.44
N GLU A 372 -69.60 -93.72 -11.63
CA GLU A 372 -70.36 -92.59 -11.05
C GLU A 372 -69.53 -91.77 -10.06
N LYS A 373 -68.67 -92.40 -9.23
CA LYS A 373 -67.74 -91.67 -8.33
C LYS A 373 -66.73 -90.82 -9.10
N ALA A 374 -66.20 -91.35 -10.20
CA ALA A 374 -65.29 -90.63 -11.09
C ALA A 374 -66.03 -89.50 -11.83
N LYS A 375 -67.26 -89.75 -12.30
CA LYS A 375 -68.08 -88.74 -12.96
C LYS A 375 -68.39 -87.54 -12.05
N ARG A 376 -68.84 -87.77 -10.80
CA ARG A 376 -69.17 -86.68 -9.86
C ARG A 376 -67.94 -85.85 -9.44
N LEU A 377 -66.78 -86.51 -9.33
CA LEU A 377 -65.51 -85.81 -9.11
C LEU A 377 -65.17 -84.92 -10.30
N LYS A 378 -65.29 -85.46 -11.52
CA LYS A 378 -65.04 -84.75 -12.76
C LYS A 378 -66.00 -83.59 -12.98
N ASP A 379 -67.30 -83.77 -12.73
CA ASP A 379 -68.30 -82.71 -12.87
C ASP A 379 -68.03 -81.55 -11.89
N LEU A 380 -67.68 -81.85 -10.63
CA LEU A 380 -67.26 -80.83 -9.66
C LEU A 380 -65.96 -80.13 -10.08
N TYR A 381 -64.98 -80.89 -10.57
CA TYR A 381 -63.71 -80.37 -11.05
C TYR A 381 -63.89 -79.42 -12.23
N VAL A 382 -64.67 -79.80 -13.24
CA VAL A 382 -64.95 -78.97 -14.41
C VAL A 382 -65.63 -77.66 -14.00
N GLU A 383 -66.71 -77.72 -13.22
CA GLU A 383 -67.43 -76.52 -12.76
C GLU A 383 -66.52 -75.61 -11.91
N LEU A 384 -65.72 -76.17 -11.00
CA LEU A 384 -64.80 -75.37 -10.18
C LEU A 384 -63.67 -74.76 -11.01
N SER A 385 -63.17 -75.49 -12.02
CA SER A 385 -62.15 -75.00 -12.94
C SER A 385 -62.67 -73.87 -13.82
N GLU A 386 -63.91 -73.98 -14.31
CA GLU A 386 -64.59 -72.91 -15.06
C GLU A 386 -64.79 -71.66 -14.19
N ASN A 387 -65.26 -71.83 -12.94
CA ASN A 387 -65.43 -70.72 -12.00
C ASN A 387 -64.09 -70.08 -11.60
N ALA A 388 -63.03 -70.87 -11.43
CA ALA A 388 -61.68 -70.35 -11.17
C ALA A 388 -61.15 -69.56 -12.38
N SER A 389 -61.36 -70.06 -13.60
CA SER A 389 -60.94 -69.35 -14.81
C SER A 389 -61.70 -68.03 -14.98
N ALA A 390 -63.03 -68.05 -14.82
CA ALA A 390 -63.88 -66.88 -14.98
C ALA A 390 -63.68 -65.81 -13.89
N HIS A 391 -63.54 -66.21 -12.62
CA HIS A 391 -63.53 -65.28 -11.48
C HIS A 391 -62.15 -64.98 -10.90
N LEU A 392 -61.11 -65.75 -11.25
CA LEU A 392 -59.73 -65.48 -10.82
C LEU A 392 -58.82 -65.23 -12.02
N GLU A 393 -58.70 -66.20 -12.93
CA GLU A 393 -57.68 -66.15 -13.99
C GLU A 393 -57.80 -64.91 -14.86
N TRP A 394 -59.01 -64.55 -15.30
CA TRP A 394 -59.23 -63.35 -16.12
C TRP A 394 -58.86 -62.04 -15.40
N HIS A 395 -59.28 -61.89 -14.13
CA HIS A 395 -59.00 -60.70 -13.33
C HIS A 395 -57.52 -60.59 -12.96
N ILE A 396 -56.87 -61.72 -12.64
CA ILE A 396 -55.45 -61.78 -12.35
C ILE A 396 -54.63 -61.47 -13.62
N LYS A 397 -55.00 -62.01 -14.79
CA LYS A 397 -54.38 -61.65 -16.08
C LYS A 397 -54.49 -60.15 -16.34
N SER A 398 -55.65 -59.54 -16.08
CA SER A 398 -55.82 -58.10 -16.22
C SER A 398 -54.89 -57.33 -15.29
N LEU A 399 -54.81 -57.71 -14.00
CA LEU A 399 -53.92 -57.08 -13.02
C LEU A 399 -52.45 -57.18 -13.44
N LEU A 400 -52.00 -58.39 -13.77
CA LEU A 400 -50.62 -58.68 -14.18
C LEU A 400 -50.23 -57.97 -15.49
N ARG A 401 -51.21 -57.56 -16.31
CA ARG A 401 -50.96 -56.76 -17.50
C ARG A 401 -50.92 -55.26 -17.19
N THR A 402 -51.96 -54.74 -16.55
CA THR A 402 -52.15 -53.28 -16.41
C THR A 402 -51.25 -52.65 -15.36
N LEU A 403 -50.91 -53.40 -14.31
CA LEU A 403 -50.15 -52.83 -13.20
C LEU A 403 -48.67 -52.63 -13.54
N PRO A 404 -47.96 -53.58 -14.18
CA PRO A 404 -46.60 -53.32 -14.65
C PRO A 404 -46.53 -52.22 -15.72
N GLU A 405 -47.51 -52.17 -16.64
CA GLU A 405 -47.65 -51.07 -17.62
C GLU A 405 -47.79 -49.69 -16.94
N LYS A 406 -48.61 -49.59 -15.88
CA LYS A 406 -48.81 -48.36 -15.09
C LYS A 406 -47.49 -47.82 -14.51
N TYR A 407 -46.57 -48.70 -14.13
CA TYR A 407 -45.27 -48.34 -13.55
C TYR A 407 -44.14 -48.31 -14.58
N GLY A 408 -44.45 -48.40 -15.88
CA GLY A 408 -43.49 -48.25 -16.96
C GLY A 408 -42.68 -49.51 -17.30
N TYR A 409 -43.13 -50.69 -16.86
CA TYR A 409 -42.52 -51.97 -17.23
C TYR A 409 -43.19 -52.56 -18.48
N ASP A 410 -42.45 -52.52 -19.59
CA ASP A 410 -42.87 -53.06 -20.89
C ASP A 410 -41.86 -54.11 -21.37
N ASP A 411 -42.05 -55.36 -20.93
CA ASP A 411 -41.22 -56.49 -21.32
C ASP A 411 -42.03 -57.52 -22.12
N SER A 412 -41.55 -57.81 -23.34
CA SER A 412 -42.26 -58.66 -24.29
C SER A 412 -42.39 -60.13 -23.84
N GLU A 413 -41.42 -60.65 -23.09
CA GLU A 413 -41.42 -62.02 -22.58
C GLU A 413 -42.39 -62.16 -21.39
N TYR A 414 -42.41 -61.16 -20.51
CA TYR A 414 -43.37 -61.05 -19.43
C TYR A 414 -44.81 -60.98 -19.94
N GLN A 415 -45.10 -60.12 -20.92
CA GLN A 415 -46.44 -60.00 -21.52
C GLN A 415 -46.92 -61.32 -22.12
N LYS A 416 -46.02 -62.09 -22.74
CA LYS A 416 -46.32 -63.43 -23.23
C LYS A 416 -46.68 -64.39 -22.09
N ARG A 417 -45.90 -64.39 -21.00
CA ARG A 417 -46.20 -65.19 -19.78
C ARG A 417 -47.55 -64.81 -19.17
N VAL A 418 -47.93 -63.53 -19.19
CA VAL A 418 -49.24 -63.05 -18.71
C VAL A 418 -50.37 -63.60 -19.58
N MET A 419 -50.24 -63.60 -20.91
CA MET A 419 -51.25 -64.18 -21.80
C MET A 419 -51.43 -65.68 -21.58
N GLU A 420 -50.33 -66.39 -21.34
CA GLU A 420 -50.31 -67.84 -21.09
C GLU A 420 -50.64 -68.21 -19.63
N PHE A 421 -50.88 -67.23 -18.73
CA PHE A 421 -51.13 -67.47 -17.31
C PHE A 421 -52.33 -68.38 -17.09
N ALA A 422 -52.09 -69.61 -16.65
CA ALA A 422 -53.12 -70.56 -16.28
C ALA A 422 -52.62 -71.35 -15.09
N VAL A 423 -53.49 -71.56 -14.10
CA VAL A 423 -53.13 -72.30 -12.88
C VAL A 423 -53.86 -73.64 -12.90
N PRO A 424 -53.24 -74.70 -13.43
CA PRO A 424 -53.85 -76.01 -13.44
C PRO A 424 -53.88 -76.57 -12.01
N PHE A 425 -55.02 -77.14 -11.63
CA PHE A 425 -55.13 -78.03 -10.48
C PHE A 425 -55.74 -79.35 -10.94
N SER A 426 -55.56 -80.42 -10.15
CA SER A 426 -56.02 -81.77 -10.50
C SER A 426 -57.27 -82.15 -9.73
N GLU A 427 -57.98 -83.17 -10.23
CA GLU A 427 -59.10 -83.81 -9.52
C GLU A 427 -58.66 -84.33 -8.13
N GLU A 428 -57.40 -84.76 -7.98
CA GLU A 428 -56.84 -85.24 -6.70
C GLU A 428 -56.87 -84.19 -5.58
N LEU A 429 -56.78 -82.89 -5.92
CA LEU A 429 -56.90 -81.81 -4.94
C LEU A 429 -58.27 -81.83 -4.25
N LEU A 430 -59.32 -82.15 -5.00
CA LEU A 430 -60.68 -82.24 -4.45
C LEU A 430 -60.87 -83.48 -3.58
N GLU A 431 -60.18 -84.58 -3.91
CA GLU A 431 -60.23 -85.81 -3.12
C GLU A 431 -59.49 -85.68 -1.79
N ASN A 432 -58.33 -85.00 -1.79
CA ASN A 432 -57.48 -84.84 -0.60
C ASN A 432 -58.12 -83.98 0.50
N GLU A 433 -59.05 -83.09 0.14
CA GLU A 433 -59.79 -82.25 1.10
C GLU A 433 -60.97 -82.96 1.78
N VAL A 434 -61.23 -84.23 1.43
CA VAL A 434 -62.31 -85.00 2.05
C VAL A 434 -61.89 -85.51 3.44
N LYS A 435 -62.44 -84.90 4.48
CA LYS A 435 -62.16 -85.28 5.89
C LYS A 435 -62.92 -86.57 6.30
N PRO A 436 -62.24 -87.57 6.89
CA PRO A 436 -62.92 -88.78 7.37
C PRO A 436 -63.77 -88.48 8.62
N GLY A 437 -65.09 -88.72 8.54
CA GLY A 437 -65.96 -88.77 9.73
C GLY A 437 -67.22 -87.89 9.75
N ALA A 438 -67.51 -87.07 8.73
CA ALA A 438 -68.76 -86.30 8.68
C ALA A 438 -69.13 -85.90 7.23
N LEU A 439 -69.74 -86.81 6.45
CA LEU A 439 -70.03 -86.61 5.02
C LEU A 439 -71.49 -86.25 4.70
N THR A 440 -72.31 -85.90 5.71
CA THR A 440 -73.78 -85.74 5.57
C THR A 440 -74.37 -84.46 6.16
N GLY A 441 -73.62 -83.68 6.96
CA GLY A 441 -74.12 -82.44 7.55
C GLY A 441 -74.02 -81.25 6.59
N GLY A 442 -75.01 -80.33 6.61
CA GLY A 442 -74.94 -79.07 5.85
C GLY A 442 -73.68 -78.25 6.16
N GLU A 443 -73.16 -78.38 7.38
CA GLU A 443 -71.91 -77.79 7.87
C GLU A 443 -70.65 -78.43 7.25
N ALA A 444 -70.68 -79.75 6.99
CA ALA A 444 -69.55 -80.44 6.36
C ALA A 444 -69.37 -80.05 4.89
N ILE A 445 -70.48 -79.85 4.16
CA ILE A 445 -70.46 -79.36 2.77
C ILE A 445 -69.89 -77.94 2.72
N LEU A 446 -70.27 -77.08 3.67
CA LEU A 446 -69.75 -75.73 3.80
C LEU A 446 -68.24 -75.70 4.04
N ASN A 447 -67.77 -76.51 5.00
CA ASN A 447 -66.36 -76.57 5.34
C ASN A 447 -65.52 -77.11 4.17
N TYR A 448 -65.96 -78.21 3.54
CA TYR A 448 -65.29 -78.75 2.35
C TYR A 448 -65.25 -77.74 1.19
N SER A 449 -66.39 -77.08 0.91
CA SER A 449 -66.49 -76.05 -0.14
C SER A 449 -65.54 -74.88 0.13
N LYS A 450 -65.41 -74.47 1.39
CA LYS A 450 -64.49 -73.42 1.82
C LYS A 450 -63.03 -73.86 1.67
N ASP A 451 -62.72 -75.09 2.05
CA ASP A 451 -61.37 -75.66 2.00
C ASP A 451 -60.87 -75.78 0.54
N ILE A 452 -61.68 -76.33 -0.38
CA ILE A 452 -61.30 -76.39 -1.81
C ILE A 452 -61.18 -75.00 -2.45
N ALA A 453 -62.07 -74.06 -2.10
CA ALA A 453 -62.00 -72.69 -2.61
C ALA A 453 -60.73 -71.98 -2.11
N ASN A 454 -60.37 -72.16 -0.84
CA ASN A 454 -59.14 -71.59 -0.26
C ASN A 454 -57.89 -72.19 -0.89
N ASN A 455 -57.86 -73.50 -1.15
CA ASN A 455 -56.73 -74.14 -1.82
C ASN A 455 -56.55 -73.65 -3.25
N VAL A 456 -57.64 -73.54 -4.03
CA VAL A 456 -57.59 -72.95 -5.37
C VAL A 456 -57.11 -71.51 -5.32
N LYS A 457 -57.66 -70.67 -4.43
CA LYS A 457 -57.19 -69.29 -4.21
C LYS A 457 -55.70 -69.23 -3.82
N SER A 458 -55.21 -70.19 -3.02
CA SER A 458 -53.81 -70.27 -2.60
C SER A 458 -52.87 -70.58 -3.78
N LEU A 459 -53.28 -71.47 -4.69
CA LEU A 459 -52.51 -71.76 -5.91
C LEU A 459 -52.42 -70.53 -6.82
N TYR A 460 -53.53 -69.84 -7.06
CA TYR A 460 -53.56 -68.61 -7.85
C TYR A 460 -52.76 -67.48 -7.21
N ARG A 461 -52.87 -67.32 -5.89
CA ARG A 461 -52.05 -66.38 -5.12
C ARG A 461 -50.58 -66.60 -5.35
N ARG A 462 -50.11 -67.85 -5.20
CA ARG A 462 -48.69 -68.18 -5.35
C ARG A 462 -48.17 -67.85 -6.75
N ALA A 463 -48.91 -68.28 -7.78
CA ALA A 463 -48.53 -68.03 -9.17
C ALA A 463 -48.55 -66.54 -9.54
N ALA A 464 -49.53 -65.78 -9.05
CA ALA A 464 -49.63 -64.35 -9.34
C ALA A 464 -48.57 -63.53 -8.58
N VAL A 465 -48.30 -63.86 -7.30
CA VAL A 465 -47.22 -63.21 -6.53
C VAL A 465 -45.87 -63.42 -7.21
N GLU A 466 -45.58 -64.64 -7.68
CA GLU A 466 -44.34 -64.94 -8.40
C GLU A 466 -44.17 -64.03 -9.64
N MET A 467 -45.25 -63.80 -10.40
CA MET A 467 -45.20 -62.90 -11.55
C MET A 467 -45.07 -61.41 -11.17
N ILE A 468 -45.67 -60.96 -10.06
CA ILE A 468 -45.51 -59.59 -9.57
C ILE A 468 -44.06 -59.38 -9.10
N GLU A 469 -43.51 -60.33 -8.36
CA GLU A 469 -42.15 -60.29 -7.84
C GLU A 469 -41.12 -60.37 -8.98
N ASP A 470 -41.36 -61.19 -10.00
CA ASP A 470 -40.51 -61.25 -11.20
C ASP A 470 -40.47 -59.90 -11.95
N ALA A 471 -41.63 -59.26 -12.16
CA ALA A 471 -41.69 -57.94 -12.80
C ALA A 471 -40.96 -56.88 -11.98
N SER A 472 -41.21 -56.81 -10.66
CA SER A 472 -40.50 -55.89 -9.76
C SER A 472 -38.99 -56.14 -9.75
N ARG A 473 -38.56 -57.40 -9.71
CA ARG A 473 -37.13 -57.77 -9.74
C ARG A 473 -36.44 -57.31 -11.02
N ASN A 474 -37.09 -57.47 -12.17
CA ASN A 474 -36.54 -57.04 -13.45
C ASN A 474 -36.48 -55.50 -13.56
N MET A 475 -37.49 -54.78 -13.04
CA MET A 475 -37.45 -53.33 -12.92
C MET A 475 -36.31 -52.85 -12.02
N ARG A 476 -36.09 -53.50 -10.86
CA ARG A 476 -34.96 -53.19 -9.98
C ARG A 476 -33.62 -53.42 -10.67
N ALA A 477 -33.49 -54.46 -11.50
CA ALA A 477 -32.26 -54.69 -12.28
C ALA A 477 -32.01 -53.61 -13.34
N GLN A 478 -33.06 -53.10 -13.99
CA GLN A 478 -32.96 -51.96 -14.92
C GLN A 478 -32.56 -50.67 -14.18
N ALA A 479 -33.17 -50.40 -13.02
CA ALA A 479 -32.83 -49.27 -12.16
C ALA A 479 -31.39 -49.34 -11.65
N GLU A 480 -30.91 -50.52 -11.27
CA GLU A 480 -29.53 -50.74 -10.81
C GLU A 480 -28.50 -50.41 -11.89
N THR A 481 -28.82 -50.70 -13.16
CA THR A 481 -27.96 -50.34 -14.30
C THR A 481 -27.85 -48.83 -14.48
N GLN A 482 -28.95 -48.09 -14.25
CA GLN A 482 -28.98 -46.62 -14.32
C GLN A 482 -28.39 -45.94 -13.07
N ALA A 483 -28.35 -46.66 -11.94
CA ALA A 483 -27.84 -46.16 -10.67
C ALA A 483 -26.30 -46.10 -10.59
N VAL A 484 -25.58 -46.82 -11.46
CA VAL A 484 -24.11 -46.92 -11.43
C VAL A 484 -23.46 -45.54 -11.52
N ASP A 485 -23.83 -44.75 -12.52
CA ASP A 485 -23.24 -43.43 -12.75
C ASP A 485 -23.60 -42.44 -11.63
N ILE A 486 -24.84 -42.49 -11.14
CA ILE A 486 -25.32 -41.64 -10.04
C ILE A 486 -24.56 -41.97 -8.74
N ARG A 487 -24.32 -43.25 -8.44
CA ARG A 487 -23.55 -43.64 -7.24
C ARG A 487 -22.09 -43.21 -7.32
N GLN A 488 -21.47 -43.30 -8.50
CA GLN A 488 -20.11 -42.80 -8.70
C GLN A 488 -20.01 -41.28 -8.49
N GLU A 489 -20.98 -40.52 -9.00
CA GLU A 489 -21.04 -39.08 -8.78
C GLU A 489 -21.32 -38.76 -7.30
N LEU A 490 -22.20 -39.51 -6.65
CA LEU A 490 -22.56 -39.35 -5.24
C LEU A 490 -21.38 -39.67 -4.31
N ASP A 491 -20.57 -40.68 -4.62
CA ASP A 491 -19.33 -40.99 -3.88
C ASP A 491 -18.30 -39.85 -4.00
N ALA A 492 -18.17 -39.23 -5.18
CA ALA A 492 -17.27 -38.10 -5.37
C ALA A 492 -17.74 -36.85 -4.59
N VAL A 493 -19.05 -36.55 -4.64
CA VAL A 493 -19.64 -35.43 -3.89
C VAL A 493 -19.66 -35.70 -2.39
N ARG A 494 -19.77 -36.97 -1.95
CA ARG A 494 -19.71 -37.34 -0.51
C ARG A 494 -18.39 -36.91 0.13
N ILE A 495 -17.27 -37.13 -0.54
CA ILE A 495 -15.95 -36.74 -0.03
C ILE A 495 -15.86 -35.23 0.18
N LEU A 496 -16.42 -34.45 -0.75
CA LEU A 496 -16.48 -32.99 -0.63
C LEU A 496 -17.42 -32.55 0.50
N LYS A 497 -18.58 -33.19 0.64
CA LYS A 497 -19.53 -32.93 1.73
C LYS A 497 -18.91 -33.24 3.09
N GLU A 498 -18.18 -34.35 3.22
CA GLU A 498 -17.47 -34.72 4.45
C GLU A 498 -16.38 -33.69 4.80
N ALA A 499 -15.73 -33.10 3.80
CA ALA A 499 -14.76 -32.02 4.00
C ALA A 499 -15.43 -30.72 4.47
N GLU A 500 -16.56 -30.34 3.85
CA GLU A 500 -17.36 -29.16 4.24
C GLU A 500 -17.94 -29.32 5.66
N ASP A 501 -18.53 -30.47 5.97
CA ASP A 501 -19.02 -30.81 7.31
C ASP A 501 -17.89 -30.79 8.34
N GLY A 502 -16.69 -31.26 7.97
CA GLY A 502 -15.50 -31.25 8.81
C GLY A 502 -15.01 -29.83 9.14
N LEU A 503 -15.01 -28.92 8.16
CA LEU A 503 -14.68 -27.51 8.38
C LEU A 503 -15.74 -26.82 9.23
N LEU A 504 -17.02 -27.06 8.94
CA LEU A 504 -18.13 -26.52 9.73
C LEU A 504 -18.08 -27.01 11.19
N ALA A 505 -17.69 -28.27 11.42
CA ALA A 505 -17.51 -28.80 12.76
C ALA A 505 -16.37 -28.10 13.53
N LEU A 506 -15.26 -27.78 12.86
CA LEU A 506 -14.15 -27.02 13.47
C LEU A 506 -14.57 -25.57 13.77
N ASP A 507 -15.26 -24.92 12.84
CA ASP A 507 -15.80 -23.56 13.06
C ASP A 507 -16.81 -23.54 14.21
N ASN A 508 -17.68 -24.55 14.31
CA ASN A 508 -18.63 -24.70 15.42
C ASN A 508 -17.90 -24.94 16.75
N GLN A 509 -16.85 -25.76 16.79
CA GLN A 509 -16.05 -25.95 18.01
C GLN A 509 -15.39 -24.65 18.47
N GLU A 510 -14.84 -23.87 17.54
CA GLU A 510 -14.24 -22.56 17.81
C GLU A 510 -15.29 -21.55 18.31
N ALA A 511 -16.46 -21.52 17.68
CA ALA A 511 -17.58 -20.66 18.07
C ALA A 511 -18.19 -21.08 19.43
N GLU A 512 -18.37 -22.38 19.68
CA GLU A 512 -18.83 -22.91 20.97
C GLU A 512 -17.84 -22.57 22.10
N ALA A 513 -16.54 -22.64 21.83
CA ALA A 513 -15.52 -22.23 22.79
C ALA A 513 -15.59 -20.72 23.08
N GLU A 514 -15.71 -19.87 22.06
CA GLU A 514 -15.91 -18.43 22.22
C GLU A 514 -17.20 -18.11 23.00
N GLU A 515 -18.32 -18.74 22.65
CA GLU A 515 -19.61 -18.54 23.30
C GLU A 515 -19.57 -19.00 24.76
N TYR A 516 -18.95 -20.15 25.04
CA TYR A 516 -18.74 -20.65 26.39
C TYR A 516 -17.94 -19.66 27.24
N LEU A 517 -16.78 -19.21 26.75
CA LEU A 517 -15.91 -18.28 27.47
C LEU A 517 -16.56 -16.90 27.64
N SER A 518 -17.27 -16.41 26.62
CA SER A 518 -18.05 -15.17 26.68
C SER A 518 -19.17 -15.28 27.70
N GLY A 519 -19.89 -16.40 27.72
CA GLY A 519 -20.90 -16.75 28.71
C GLY A 519 -20.33 -16.73 30.13
N MET A 520 -19.15 -17.31 30.36
CA MET A 520 -18.49 -17.27 31.67
C MET A 520 -18.20 -15.85 32.15
N VAL A 521 -17.75 -14.96 31.26
CA VAL A 521 -17.44 -13.57 31.62
C VAL A 521 -18.71 -12.74 31.87
N VAL A 522 -19.74 -12.88 31.01
CA VAL A 522 -20.97 -12.08 31.05
C VAL A 522 -21.99 -12.64 32.05
N GLN A 523 -22.35 -13.91 31.91
CA GLN A 523 -23.41 -14.58 32.67
C GLN A 523 -22.92 -15.13 34.01
N GLY A 524 -21.61 -15.36 34.15
CA GLY A 524 -20.97 -15.83 35.37
C GLY A 524 -20.59 -17.30 35.35
N VAL A 525 -19.90 -17.75 36.40
CA VAL A 525 -19.39 -19.12 36.51
C VAL A 525 -20.00 -19.87 37.70
N PRO A 526 -20.24 -21.19 37.60
CA PRO A 526 -20.75 -21.98 38.71
C PRO A 526 -19.87 -21.85 39.96
N GLY A 527 -20.48 -21.53 41.10
CA GLY A 527 -19.76 -21.35 42.37
C GLY A 527 -19.18 -19.96 42.61
N GLU A 528 -19.42 -18.97 41.73
CA GLU A 528 -18.95 -17.59 41.96
C GLU A 528 -19.55 -16.91 43.20
N GLU A 529 -20.68 -17.41 43.70
CA GLU A 529 -21.29 -17.01 44.97
C GLU A 529 -20.41 -17.38 46.19
N GLN A 530 -19.50 -18.33 46.03
CA GLN A 530 -18.53 -18.75 47.05
C GLN A 530 -17.17 -18.07 46.89
N ALA A 531 -17.02 -17.15 45.92
CA ALA A 531 -15.79 -16.42 45.71
C ALA A 531 -15.42 -15.63 46.99
N LYS A 532 -14.22 -15.90 47.51
CA LYS A 532 -13.73 -15.22 48.71
C LYS A 532 -13.55 -13.72 48.41
N PRO A 533 -13.85 -12.83 49.39
CA PRO A 533 -13.50 -11.42 49.25
C PRO A 533 -11.99 -11.31 49.05
N LEU A 534 -11.58 -10.49 48.08
CA LEU A 534 -10.17 -10.24 47.83
C LEU A 534 -9.54 -9.61 49.08
N PRO A 535 -8.36 -10.06 49.52
CA PRO A 535 -7.64 -9.42 50.61
C PRO A 535 -7.41 -7.94 50.29
N ALA A 536 -7.44 -7.09 51.32
CA ALA A 536 -7.08 -5.69 51.15
C ALA A 536 -5.62 -5.60 50.67
N TYR A 537 -5.38 -4.94 49.53
CA TYR A 537 -4.04 -4.72 49.04
C TYR A 537 -3.31 -3.73 49.95
N GLU A 538 -2.36 -4.22 50.75
CA GLU A 538 -1.43 -3.40 51.54
C GLU A 538 -0.13 -3.22 50.74
N GLN A 539 0.25 -1.97 50.45
CA GLN A 539 1.51 -1.64 49.77
C GLN A 539 2.70 -2.16 50.59
N GLN A 540 3.31 -3.26 50.16
CA GLN A 540 4.62 -3.67 50.68
C GLN A 540 5.68 -2.72 50.17
N VAL A 541 6.33 -2.01 51.11
CA VAL A 541 7.53 -1.21 50.85
C VAL A 541 8.64 -2.17 50.44
N ALA A 542 9.18 -2.00 49.23
CA ALA A 542 10.24 -2.85 48.69
C ALA A 542 11.44 -2.95 49.65
N GLU A 543 11.80 -4.18 50.02
CA GLU A 543 13.02 -4.48 50.77
C GLU A 543 14.26 -4.25 49.91
N ARG A 544 15.28 -3.62 50.51
CA ARG A 544 16.55 -3.26 49.87
C ARG A 544 17.34 -4.51 49.47
N VAL A 545 17.64 -4.65 48.19
CA VAL A 545 18.75 -5.48 47.70
C VAL A 545 19.93 -4.58 47.38
N ALA A 546 21.08 -4.85 48.01
CA ALA A 546 22.29 -4.05 47.83
C ALA A 546 22.94 -4.35 46.47
N ALA A 547 23.12 -3.32 45.64
CA ALA A 547 23.87 -3.40 44.39
C ALA A 547 25.39 -3.52 44.63
N PRO A 548 26.15 -4.16 43.73
CA PRO A 548 27.60 -4.29 43.83
C PRO A 548 28.30 -2.94 43.59
N ALA A 549 29.36 -2.68 44.36
CA ALA A 549 30.12 -1.43 44.33
C ALA A 549 30.83 -1.20 42.98
N ALA A 550 30.41 -0.18 42.24
CA ALA A 550 31.14 0.38 41.10
C ALA A 550 31.96 1.61 41.55
N SER A 551 33.18 1.69 41.02
CA SER A 551 34.25 2.62 41.39
C SER A 551 33.88 4.09 41.18
N SER A 552 34.08 4.89 42.23
CA SER A 552 33.91 6.34 42.21
C SER A 552 35.02 7.04 41.40
N ASN A 553 34.62 7.79 40.36
CA ASN A 553 35.41 8.91 39.85
C ASN A 553 34.58 10.18 40.02
N LYS A 554 35.07 11.08 40.86
CA LYS A 554 34.41 12.34 41.23
C LYS A 554 34.52 13.35 40.08
N ALA A 555 33.41 13.69 39.45
CA ALA A 555 33.26 14.95 38.70
C ALA A 555 32.49 15.96 39.57
N LYS A 556 33.03 17.19 39.63
CA LYS A 556 32.57 18.29 40.49
C LYS A 556 31.29 18.92 39.97
N ALA A 557 30.39 19.26 40.89
CA ALA A 557 29.21 20.08 40.66
C ALA A 557 29.58 21.48 40.11
N GLN A 558 28.93 21.89 39.03
CA GLN A 558 28.91 23.29 38.59
C GLN A 558 27.61 23.96 39.04
N LYS A 559 27.75 25.18 39.55
CA LYS A 559 26.68 26.08 39.98
C LYS A 559 25.95 26.68 38.77
N PRO A 560 24.69 27.14 38.94
CA PRO A 560 23.92 27.78 37.88
C PRO A 560 24.62 29.06 37.40
N ILE A 561 24.79 29.19 36.09
CA ILE A 561 25.34 30.40 35.45
C ILE A 561 24.18 31.28 35.01
N ASN A 562 24.23 32.55 35.44
CA ASN A 562 23.35 33.63 34.98
C ASN A 562 23.55 33.90 33.48
N LEU A 563 22.45 33.93 32.73
CA LEU A 563 22.38 34.28 31.31
C LEU A 563 22.43 35.82 31.12
N THR A 564 23.57 36.43 31.43
CA THR A 564 23.90 37.79 30.98
C THR A 564 25.35 37.80 30.53
N GLY A 565 25.57 37.51 29.25
CA GLY A 565 26.92 37.42 28.70
C GLY A 565 26.93 37.08 27.22
N ILE A 566 26.22 37.87 26.41
CA ILE A 566 26.59 38.00 25.01
C ILE A 566 27.96 38.69 25.03
N GLN A 567 29.03 37.97 24.67
CA GLN A 567 30.27 38.61 24.31
C GLN A 567 30.02 39.36 23.01
N GLU A 568 29.86 40.67 23.13
CA GLU A 568 30.18 41.62 22.07
C GLU A 568 31.65 41.38 21.67
N GLU A 569 31.87 40.77 20.51
CA GLU A 569 33.12 40.99 19.80
C GLU A 569 33.20 42.47 19.45
N LYS A 570 34.30 43.10 19.85
CA LYS A 570 34.54 44.53 19.64
C LYS A 570 34.48 44.88 18.15
N PRO A 571 33.95 46.07 17.82
CA PRO A 571 34.00 46.61 16.47
C PRO A 571 35.45 46.92 16.10
N ALA A 572 35.93 46.35 15.01
CA ALA A 572 37.03 46.95 14.29
C ALA A 572 36.50 48.25 13.66
N ASP A 573 37.08 49.37 14.07
CA ASP A 573 36.90 50.67 13.43
C ASP A 573 37.21 50.54 11.94
N GLU A 574 36.16 50.51 11.12
CA GLU A 574 36.11 51.17 9.83
C GLU A 574 34.63 51.31 9.44
N ALA A 575 34.21 52.55 9.22
CA ALA A 575 32.92 52.88 8.65
C ALA A 575 32.86 52.43 7.18
N ALA A 576 32.87 51.11 6.95
CA ALA A 576 32.47 50.51 5.70
C ALA A 576 30.96 50.26 5.81
N THR A 577 30.20 51.06 5.07
CA THR A 577 28.78 50.86 4.85
C THR A 577 28.59 49.43 4.36
N TYR A 578 28.12 48.54 5.23
CA TYR A 578 27.93 47.12 4.89
C TYR A 578 26.98 47.03 3.69
N SER A 579 27.57 46.53 2.61
CA SER A 579 26.97 46.39 1.31
C SER A 579 26.65 44.91 1.18
N SER A 580 25.37 44.54 1.33
CA SER A 580 24.86 43.18 1.05
C SER A 580 25.52 42.59 -0.22
N PRO A 581 25.82 41.27 -0.29
CA PRO A 581 26.29 40.62 -1.51
C PRO A 581 25.37 40.83 -2.73
N ILE A 582 24.13 41.28 -2.49
CA ILE A 582 23.14 41.70 -3.49
C ILE A 582 23.55 42.97 -4.27
N LYS A 583 24.63 43.68 -3.87
CA LYS A 583 25.05 44.96 -4.51
C LYS A 583 26.03 44.84 -5.68
N LYS A 584 26.53 43.65 -6.04
CA LYS A 584 27.25 43.49 -7.31
C LYS A 584 26.25 43.33 -8.45
N ASP A 585 26.32 44.22 -9.44
CA ASP A 585 25.39 44.26 -10.55
C ASP A 585 25.74 43.23 -11.64
N TYR A 586 25.69 41.94 -11.28
CA TYR A 586 25.96 40.82 -12.19
C TYR A 586 25.02 40.83 -13.40
N LYS A 587 23.78 41.29 -13.20
CA LYS A 587 22.80 41.43 -14.28
C LYS A 587 23.27 42.46 -15.30
N SER A 588 23.73 43.63 -14.88
CA SER A 588 24.32 44.60 -15.82
C SER A 588 25.60 44.06 -16.45
N HIS A 589 26.45 43.35 -15.73
CA HIS A 589 27.66 42.74 -16.32
C HIS A 589 27.33 41.67 -17.37
N MET A 590 26.31 40.84 -17.15
CA MET A 590 25.80 39.89 -18.15
C MET A 590 25.17 40.58 -19.36
N LEU A 591 24.38 41.65 -19.15
CA LEU A 591 23.80 42.44 -20.23
C LEU A 591 24.87 43.20 -21.03
N GLU A 592 25.89 43.74 -20.37
CA GLU A 592 27.04 44.36 -21.03
C GLU A 592 27.83 43.32 -21.84
N THR A 593 28.07 42.14 -21.28
CA THR A 593 28.75 41.03 -21.99
C THR A 593 27.92 40.54 -23.19
N ALA A 594 26.60 40.42 -23.05
CA ALA A 594 25.71 40.10 -24.16
C ALA A 594 25.72 41.20 -25.22
N GLY A 595 25.72 42.47 -24.80
CA GLY A 595 25.88 43.63 -25.67
C GLY A 595 27.21 43.60 -26.43
N MET A 596 28.31 43.28 -25.75
CA MET A 596 29.64 43.08 -26.36
C MET A 596 29.60 41.95 -27.40
N LEU A 597 28.98 40.81 -27.09
CA LEU A 597 28.83 39.70 -28.03
C LEU A 597 28.04 40.09 -29.28
N ARG A 598 26.88 40.76 -29.15
CA ARG A 598 26.10 41.26 -30.31
C ARG A 598 26.87 42.28 -31.13
N GLN A 599 27.53 43.22 -30.45
CA GLN A 599 28.33 44.25 -31.11
C GLN A 599 29.56 43.69 -31.82
N THR A 600 30.17 42.63 -31.26
CA THR A 600 31.26 41.89 -31.89
C THR A 600 30.74 41.11 -33.09
N SER A 601 29.62 40.38 -32.92
CA SER A 601 28.89 39.68 -34.00
C SER A 601 28.63 40.60 -35.19
N GLN A 602 28.02 41.76 -34.98
CA GLN A 602 27.71 42.73 -36.03
C GLN A 602 28.96 43.26 -36.76
N ARG A 603 30.09 43.41 -36.07
CA ARG A 603 31.34 43.91 -36.67
C ARG A 603 32.07 42.85 -37.49
N VAL A 604 31.88 41.57 -37.18
CA VAL A 604 32.62 40.47 -37.83
C VAL A 604 31.78 39.62 -38.77
N GLN A 605 30.44 39.72 -38.74
CA GLN A 605 29.53 38.92 -39.57
C GLN A 605 29.81 39.03 -41.08
N ASP A 606 30.27 40.19 -41.55
CA ASP A 606 30.53 40.46 -42.98
C ASP A 606 31.94 40.04 -43.41
N ILE A 607 32.81 39.63 -42.47
CA ILE A 607 34.17 39.19 -42.76
C ILE A 607 34.11 37.73 -43.25
N PRO A 608 34.60 37.42 -44.46
CA PRO A 608 34.68 36.05 -44.94
C PRO A 608 35.36 35.16 -43.90
N GLY A 609 34.70 34.07 -43.50
CA GLY A 609 35.20 33.10 -42.53
C GLY A 609 34.91 33.37 -41.04
N LEU A 610 34.18 34.43 -40.70
CA LEU A 610 33.75 34.71 -39.31
C LEU A 610 32.22 34.68 -39.11
N ALA A 611 31.43 34.42 -40.15
CA ALA A 611 29.97 34.48 -40.09
C ALA A 611 29.32 33.42 -39.15
N GLY A 612 29.86 32.21 -39.06
CA GLY A 612 29.40 31.19 -38.11
C GLY A 612 29.80 31.48 -36.66
N ILE A 613 30.92 32.16 -36.44
CA ILE A 613 31.32 32.66 -35.13
C ILE A 613 30.41 33.82 -34.69
N ALA A 614 30.09 34.74 -35.59
CA ALA A 614 29.11 35.81 -35.35
C ALA A 614 27.73 35.26 -34.92
N ARG A 615 27.17 34.30 -35.67
CA ARG A 615 25.87 33.69 -35.34
C ARG A 615 25.86 33.01 -33.96
N ALA A 616 26.94 32.34 -33.58
CA ALA A 616 27.02 31.70 -32.26
C ALA A 616 27.15 32.73 -31.12
N MET A 617 27.90 33.83 -31.34
CA MET A 617 27.94 34.95 -30.39
C MET A 617 26.56 35.57 -30.21
N GLU A 618 25.75 35.71 -31.26
CA GLU A 618 24.37 36.21 -31.18
C GLU A 618 23.49 35.29 -30.32
N GLN A 619 23.56 33.97 -30.52
CA GLN A 619 22.80 32.99 -29.73
C GLN A 619 23.24 32.97 -28.26
N ARG A 620 24.55 33.06 -27.99
CA ARG A 620 25.07 33.17 -26.62
C ARG A 620 24.63 34.47 -25.95
N ALA A 621 24.62 35.58 -26.69
CA ALA A 621 24.12 36.86 -26.19
C ALA A 621 22.64 36.77 -25.78
N GLU A 622 21.79 36.14 -26.61
CA GLU A 622 20.37 35.94 -26.27
C GLU A 622 20.18 35.09 -24.99
N ARG A 623 21.03 34.07 -24.77
CA ARG A 623 20.98 33.25 -23.54
C ARG A 623 21.39 34.06 -22.31
N LEU A 624 22.47 34.84 -22.41
CA LEU A 624 22.95 35.71 -21.34
C LEU A 624 21.95 36.82 -21.00
N GLU A 625 21.24 37.38 -22.00
CA GLU A 625 20.19 38.38 -21.79
C GLU A 625 18.98 37.82 -21.05
N LYS A 626 18.59 36.58 -21.37
CA LYS A 626 17.45 35.92 -20.71
C LYS A 626 17.75 35.63 -19.24
N ASN A 627 19.01 35.32 -18.89
CA ASN A 627 19.51 35.12 -17.52
C ASN A 627 18.52 34.35 -16.63
N ARG A 628 18.18 33.10 -16.98
CA ARG A 628 17.22 32.28 -16.23
C ARG A 628 17.91 31.12 -15.54
N PHE A 629 17.83 31.06 -14.22
CA PHE A 629 18.35 29.95 -13.40
C PHE A 629 17.19 29.20 -12.74
N THR A 630 17.12 27.89 -12.94
CA THR A 630 16.03 27.05 -12.42
C THR A 630 16.42 26.42 -11.08
N VAL A 631 15.58 26.65 -10.07
CA VAL A 631 15.76 26.16 -8.71
C VAL A 631 14.57 25.29 -8.34
N ALA A 632 14.79 24.02 -8.03
CA ALA A 632 13.73 23.07 -7.71
C ALA A 632 13.66 22.79 -6.20
N LEU A 633 12.44 22.86 -5.64
CA LEU A 633 12.15 22.64 -4.21
C LEU A 633 11.52 21.25 -4.00
N PHE A 634 12.09 20.45 -3.09
CA PHE A 634 11.66 19.08 -2.77
C PHE A 634 11.52 18.85 -1.26
N GLY A 635 10.83 17.76 -0.88
CA GLY A 635 10.60 17.35 0.52
C GLY A 635 9.23 16.70 0.73
N ALA A 636 9.05 15.96 1.84
CA ALA A 636 7.77 15.37 2.24
C ALA A 636 6.62 16.41 2.38
N PHE A 637 5.38 15.94 2.44
CA PHE A 637 4.24 16.80 2.75
C PHE A 637 4.40 17.44 4.13
N SER A 638 3.93 18.69 4.25
CA SER A 638 4.05 19.47 5.48
C SER A 638 5.49 19.73 5.96
N ALA A 639 6.52 19.43 5.16
CA ALA A 639 7.91 19.81 5.44
C ALA A 639 8.14 21.34 5.44
N GLY A 640 7.17 22.09 4.89
CA GLY A 640 7.20 23.55 4.80
C GLY A 640 7.86 24.09 3.54
N LYS A 641 7.78 23.34 2.43
CA LYS A 641 8.20 23.75 1.07
C LYS A 641 7.59 25.10 0.66
N SER A 642 6.26 25.19 0.60
CA SER A 642 5.54 26.41 0.24
C SER A 642 5.83 27.56 1.21
N SER A 643 5.96 27.28 2.50
CA SER A 643 6.34 28.27 3.52
C SER A 643 7.74 28.82 3.29
N PHE A 644 8.70 27.96 2.95
CA PHE A 644 10.07 28.36 2.62
C PHE A 644 10.13 29.17 1.31
N ALA A 645 9.41 28.74 0.28
CA ALA A 645 9.26 29.50 -0.97
C ALA A 645 8.66 30.89 -0.72
N ASN A 646 7.59 30.98 0.07
CA ASN A 646 6.99 32.26 0.48
C ASN A 646 7.99 33.14 1.24
N ALA A 647 8.80 32.56 2.14
CA ALA A 647 9.84 33.27 2.86
C ALA A 647 10.90 33.87 1.91
N LEU A 648 11.35 33.11 0.91
CA LEU A 648 12.29 33.60 -0.10
C LEU A 648 11.69 34.70 -1.00
N MET A 649 10.40 34.62 -1.31
CA MET A 649 9.69 35.68 -2.06
C MET A 649 9.39 36.93 -1.22
N GLY A 650 9.26 36.75 0.10
CA GLY A 650 8.86 37.77 1.06
C GLY A 650 7.37 38.12 1.03
N ASP A 651 6.51 37.22 0.53
CA ASP A 651 5.06 37.40 0.45
C ASP A 651 4.34 36.05 0.53
N LEU A 652 3.08 36.05 0.96
CA LEU A 652 2.27 34.83 1.11
C LEU A 652 1.50 34.53 -0.19
N ILE A 653 2.14 33.82 -1.11
CA ILE A 653 1.64 33.61 -2.48
C ILE A 653 1.18 32.18 -2.68
N LEU A 654 2.06 31.21 -2.38
CA LEU A 654 1.72 29.80 -2.43
C LEU A 654 0.84 29.46 -1.23
N PRO A 655 -0.28 28.74 -1.41
CA PRO A 655 -1.09 28.32 -0.28
C PRO A 655 -0.27 27.42 0.65
N VAL A 656 -0.44 27.63 1.95
CA VAL A 656 0.14 26.82 3.01
C VAL A 656 -1.02 26.05 3.64
N SER A 657 -0.98 24.72 3.53
CA SER A 657 -2.03 23.86 4.10
C SER A 657 -1.40 22.63 4.75
N PRO A 658 -1.96 22.15 5.87
CA PRO A 658 -1.60 20.87 6.46
C PRO A 658 -2.12 19.68 5.66
N ASN A 659 -3.03 19.89 4.69
CA ASN A 659 -3.55 18.87 3.79
C ASN A 659 -2.64 18.73 2.55
N PRO A 660 -2.63 17.58 1.84
CA PRO A 660 -1.95 17.46 0.55
C PRO A 660 -2.46 18.54 -0.41
N THR A 661 -1.61 19.51 -0.74
CA THR A 661 -2.00 20.72 -1.51
C THR A 661 -1.12 20.98 -2.71
N THR A 662 -0.15 20.11 -2.99
CA THR A 662 0.70 20.26 -4.18
C THR A 662 0.61 18.98 -5.00
N ALA A 663 -0.52 18.80 -5.69
CA ALA A 663 -0.66 17.77 -6.72
C ALA A 663 -0.09 18.25 -8.08
N ALA A 664 0.07 19.56 -8.27
CA ALA A 664 0.57 20.17 -9.50
C ALA A 664 1.91 20.88 -9.28
N ILE A 665 2.73 20.94 -10.33
CA ILE A 665 4.02 21.65 -10.32
C ILE A 665 3.77 23.14 -10.42
N ASN A 666 4.34 23.93 -9.51
CA ASN A 666 4.20 25.39 -9.53
C ASN A 666 5.54 26.04 -9.88
N LYS A 667 5.60 26.75 -11.00
CA LYS A 667 6.75 27.53 -11.44
C LYS A 667 6.51 29.00 -11.16
N ILE A 668 7.47 29.66 -10.53
CA ILE A 668 7.44 31.10 -10.25
C ILE A 668 8.48 31.76 -11.14
N LEU A 669 8.02 32.57 -12.09
CA LEU A 669 8.83 33.15 -13.15
C LEU A 669 8.96 34.67 -13.00
N PRO A 670 10.05 35.27 -13.50
CA PRO A 670 10.12 36.72 -13.69
C PRO A 670 9.04 37.19 -14.67
N PRO A 671 8.31 38.29 -14.36
CA PRO A 671 7.40 38.91 -15.31
C PRO A 671 8.11 39.33 -16.60
N ASP A 672 7.41 39.26 -17.72
CA ASP A 672 7.89 39.68 -19.03
C ASP A 672 6.87 40.59 -19.74
N GLU A 673 7.19 41.06 -20.95
CA GLU A 673 6.32 41.98 -21.70
C GLU A 673 4.94 41.39 -22.01
N HIS A 674 4.83 40.06 -22.09
CA HIS A 674 3.59 39.36 -22.43
C HIS A 674 2.82 38.94 -21.16
N ASN A 675 3.53 38.72 -20.05
CA ASN A 675 3.00 38.22 -18.79
C ASN A 675 3.41 39.16 -17.65
N PRO A 676 2.60 40.19 -17.33
CA PRO A 676 2.91 41.14 -16.26
C PRO A 676 2.83 40.48 -14.87
N HIS A 677 3.27 41.21 -13.84
CA HIS A 677 3.19 40.79 -12.45
C HIS A 677 1.80 40.26 -12.06
N ALA A 678 1.78 39.14 -11.35
CA ALA A 678 0.60 38.39 -10.89
C ALA A 678 -0.24 37.75 -12.01
N SER A 679 0.35 37.49 -13.17
CA SER A 679 -0.27 36.66 -14.23
C SER A 679 -0.07 35.18 -13.94
N VAL A 680 -1.09 34.37 -14.14
CA VAL A 680 -1.03 32.92 -13.92
C VAL A 680 -1.48 32.18 -15.18
N ARG A 681 -0.62 31.28 -15.65
CA ARG A 681 -0.89 30.36 -16.75
C ARG A 681 -0.95 28.94 -16.22
N VAL A 682 -2.05 28.25 -16.46
CA VAL A 682 -2.26 26.85 -16.04
C VAL A 682 -2.34 25.99 -17.28
N ARG A 683 -1.51 24.95 -17.33
CA ARG A 683 -1.58 23.89 -18.34
C ARG A 683 -2.43 22.75 -17.82
N LEU A 684 -3.49 22.43 -18.54
CA LEU A 684 -4.33 21.28 -18.24
C LEU A 684 -3.84 20.03 -18.97
N LYS A 685 -3.91 18.89 -18.29
CA LYS A 685 -3.58 17.57 -18.83
C LYS A 685 -4.42 17.24 -20.06
N THR A 686 -3.91 16.37 -20.93
CA THR A 686 -4.70 15.89 -22.06
C THR A 686 -5.76 14.89 -21.60
N HIS A 687 -6.79 14.66 -22.43
CA HIS A 687 -7.80 13.63 -22.16
C HIS A 687 -7.17 12.24 -21.95
N GLN A 688 -6.11 11.92 -22.69
CA GLN A 688 -5.43 10.63 -22.58
C GLN A 688 -4.76 10.48 -21.21
N ASP A 689 -4.08 11.52 -20.73
CA ASP A 689 -3.35 11.48 -19.46
C ASP A 689 -4.32 11.31 -18.29
N VAL A 690 -5.42 12.07 -18.27
CA VAL A 690 -6.44 11.96 -17.22
C VAL A 690 -7.11 10.58 -17.26
N THR A 691 -7.35 10.02 -18.46
CA THR A 691 -7.93 8.68 -18.60
C THR A 691 -6.98 7.62 -18.03
N ASN A 692 -5.71 7.65 -18.39
CA ASN A 692 -4.71 6.72 -17.87
C ASN A 692 -4.62 6.79 -16.33
N ASP A 693 -4.60 8.00 -15.76
CA ASP A 693 -4.57 8.23 -14.30
C ASP A 693 -5.75 7.58 -13.58
N VAL A 694 -6.94 7.71 -14.17
CA VAL A 694 -8.20 7.20 -13.62
C VAL A 694 -8.26 5.68 -13.72
N LEU A 695 -7.91 5.11 -14.88
CA LEU A 695 -7.91 3.66 -15.09
C LEU A 695 -6.91 2.97 -14.14
N HIS A 696 -5.70 3.52 -14.02
CA HIS A 696 -4.70 3.00 -13.10
C HIS A 696 -5.18 3.01 -11.63
N SER A 697 -5.93 4.05 -11.24
CA SER A 697 -6.48 4.13 -9.87
C SER A 697 -7.66 3.18 -9.65
N LEU A 698 -8.40 2.82 -10.71
CA LEU A 698 -9.52 1.87 -10.66
C LEU A 698 -9.07 0.41 -10.59
N GLU A 699 -7.95 0.06 -11.23
CA GLU A 699 -7.36 -1.29 -11.18
C GLU A 699 -7.06 -1.76 -9.75
N VAL A 700 -6.72 -0.83 -8.84
CA VAL A 700 -6.50 -1.13 -7.42
C VAL A 700 -7.73 -1.74 -6.73
N PHE A 701 -8.92 -1.48 -7.28
CA PHE A 701 -10.20 -2.03 -6.80
C PHE A 701 -10.66 -3.26 -7.59
N ASP A 702 -9.84 -3.79 -8.50
CA ASP A 702 -10.20 -4.89 -9.42
C ASP A 702 -11.39 -4.53 -10.32
N VAL A 703 -11.55 -3.23 -10.63
CA VAL A 703 -12.63 -2.69 -11.46
C VAL A 703 -12.05 -2.21 -12.78
N HIS A 704 -12.45 -2.86 -13.88
CA HIS A 704 -12.03 -2.46 -15.22
C HIS A 704 -12.97 -1.44 -15.86
N ALA A 705 -12.43 -0.46 -16.57
CA ALA A 705 -13.16 0.48 -17.42
C ALA A 705 -12.33 0.80 -18.67
N ASP A 706 -12.98 1.13 -19.78
CA ASP A 706 -12.28 1.48 -21.03
C ASP A 706 -12.27 2.99 -21.28
N THR A 707 -13.12 3.73 -20.57
CA THR A 707 -13.33 5.18 -20.75
C THR A 707 -13.48 5.86 -19.40
N ILE A 708 -13.17 7.16 -19.37
CA ILE A 708 -13.24 7.96 -18.14
C ILE A 708 -14.69 8.11 -17.64
N GLU A 709 -15.68 8.14 -18.53
CA GLU A 709 -17.10 8.22 -18.17
C GLU A 709 -17.56 6.94 -17.46
N GLN A 710 -17.20 5.77 -18.02
CA GLN A 710 -17.47 4.48 -17.38
C GLN A 710 -16.74 4.34 -16.05
N ALA A 711 -15.51 4.83 -15.97
CA ALA A 711 -14.72 4.84 -14.75
C ALA A 711 -15.37 5.69 -13.64
N ILE A 712 -15.85 6.89 -13.98
CA ILE A 712 -16.55 7.78 -13.04
C ILE A 712 -17.87 7.14 -12.57
N GLU A 713 -18.61 6.49 -13.48
CA GLU A 713 -19.85 5.78 -13.12
C GLU A 713 -19.57 4.63 -12.15
N LYS A 714 -18.57 3.78 -12.44
CA LYS A 714 -18.19 2.66 -11.56
C LYS A 714 -17.63 3.11 -10.22
N THR A 715 -16.95 4.26 -10.16
CA THR A 715 -16.49 4.86 -8.90
C THR A 715 -17.65 5.11 -7.93
N SER A 716 -18.85 5.42 -8.44
CA SER A 716 -20.02 5.65 -7.58
C SER A 716 -20.52 4.39 -6.85
N THR A 717 -20.13 3.19 -7.32
CA THR A 717 -20.51 1.90 -6.74
C THR A 717 -19.57 1.41 -5.63
N LEU A 718 -18.42 2.08 -5.45
CA LEU A 718 -17.45 1.75 -4.41
C LEU A 718 -17.93 2.29 -3.04
N ASP A 719 -18.02 1.41 -2.04
CA ASP A 719 -18.35 1.76 -0.66
C ASP A 719 -17.09 2.16 0.11
N ALA A 720 -17.09 3.34 0.74
CA ALA A 720 -15.98 3.84 1.54
C ALA A 720 -15.65 2.95 2.76
N GLY A 721 -16.63 2.22 3.29
CA GLY A 721 -16.48 1.35 4.47
C GLY A 721 -15.69 0.08 4.20
N ASP A 722 -15.76 -0.45 2.97
CA ASP A 722 -15.16 -1.74 2.59
C ASP A 722 -13.77 -1.60 1.94
N ILE A 723 -13.32 -0.35 1.71
CA ILE A 723 -12.05 -0.08 1.05
C ILE A 723 -10.87 -0.30 1.99
N HIS A 724 -9.92 -1.14 1.55
CA HIS A 724 -8.65 -1.35 2.23
C HIS A 724 -7.91 -0.02 2.45
N PRO A 725 -7.29 0.23 3.63
CA PRO A 725 -6.58 1.48 3.92
C PRO A 725 -5.62 1.94 2.80
N THR A 726 -4.80 1.01 2.29
CA THR A 726 -3.82 1.29 1.22
C THR A 726 -4.44 1.68 -0.14
N ALA A 727 -5.74 1.40 -0.35
CA ALA A 727 -6.47 1.76 -1.57
C ALA A 727 -7.23 3.09 -1.43
N LYS A 728 -7.36 3.65 -0.21
CA LYS A 728 -8.08 4.92 0.03
C LYS A 728 -7.49 6.13 -0.70
N PRO A 729 -6.17 6.28 -0.92
CA PRO A 729 -5.63 7.37 -1.74
C PRO A 729 -6.18 7.36 -3.17
N HIS A 730 -6.26 6.17 -3.79
CA HIS A 730 -6.87 5.99 -5.12
C HIS A 730 -8.36 6.34 -5.08
N TYR A 731 -9.07 5.93 -4.04
CA TYR A 731 -10.48 6.28 -3.86
C TYR A 731 -10.70 7.80 -3.74
N SER A 732 -9.89 8.49 -2.93
CA SER A 732 -9.95 9.95 -2.78
C SER A 732 -9.72 10.67 -4.10
N PHE A 733 -8.71 10.23 -4.86
CA PHE A 733 -8.44 10.76 -6.20
C PHE A 733 -9.62 10.51 -7.17
N LEU A 734 -10.19 9.30 -7.20
CA LEU A 734 -11.35 9.00 -8.05
C LEU A 734 -12.56 9.87 -7.70
N ARG A 735 -12.80 10.13 -6.40
CA ARG A 735 -13.84 11.07 -5.95
C ARG A 735 -13.56 12.51 -6.34
N ALA A 736 -12.30 12.95 -6.28
CA ALA A 736 -11.88 14.28 -6.74
C ALA A 736 -12.13 14.45 -8.25
N VAL A 737 -11.76 13.45 -9.06
CA VAL A 737 -12.04 13.44 -10.50
C VAL A 737 -13.54 13.45 -10.76
N GLN A 738 -14.31 12.58 -10.10
CA GLN A 738 -15.77 12.54 -10.22
C GLN A 738 -16.42 13.89 -9.93
N ARG A 739 -15.89 14.65 -8.96
CA ARG A 739 -16.41 15.97 -8.59
C ARG A 739 -16.05 17.05 -9.59
N GLY A 740 -14.83 17.06 -10.13
CA GLY A 740 -14.31 18.18 -10.94
C GLY A 740 -14.33 17.97 -12.46
N TYR A 741 -14.47 16.73 -12.95
CA TYR A 741 -14.33 16.42 -14.37
C TYR A 741 -15.27 17.22 -15.28
N GLY A 742 -16.56 17.32 -14.88
CA GLY A 742 -17.56 18.03 -15.68
C GLY A 742 -17.30 19.53 -15.84
N ASP A 743 -16.55 20.15 -14.92
CA ASP A 743 -16.23 21.58 -14.99
C ASP A 743 -15.04 21.87 -15.92
N ILE A 744 -14.15 20.89 -16.14
CA ILE A 744 -12.86 21.08 -16.81
C ILE A 744 -12.75 20.35 -18.16
N GLU A 745 -13.66 19.41 -18.46
CA GLU A 745 -13.61 18.49 -19.61
C GLU A 745 -13.28 19.22 -20.93
N HIS A 746 -13.98 20.30 -21.23
CA HIS A 746 -13.83 21.03 -22.49
C HIS A 746 -12.52 21.84 -22.61
N GLN A 747 -11.77 21.96 -21.51
CA GLN A 747 -10.53 22.73 -21.43
C GLN A 747 -9.28 21.84 -21.36
N LEU A 748 -9.43 20.52 -21.23
CA LEU A 748 -8.31 19.58 -21.17
C LEU A 748 -7.39 19.72 -22.40
N GLY A 749 -6.08 19.69 -22.17
CA GLY A 749 -5.02 19.88 -23.18
C GLY A 749 -4.74 21.34 -23.58
N GLN A 750 -5.44 22.31 -23.01
CA GLN A 750 -5.28 23.75 -23.30
C GLN A 750 -4.54 24.48 -22.17
N ASP A 751 -3.99 25.65 -22.50
CA ASP A 751 -3.48 26.62 -21.54
C ASP A 751 -4.60 27.60 -21.16
N ILE A 752 -4.88 27.75 -19.87
CA ILE A 752 -5.83 28.75 -19.36
C ILE A 752 -5.07 29.85 -18.60
N ILE A 753 -5.57 31.09 -18.70
CA ILE A 753 -5.04 32.23 -17.95
C ILE A 753 -6.02 32.56 -16.84
N ILE A 754 -5.53 32.60 -15.60
CA ILE A 754 -6.35 32.79 -14.40
C ILE A 754 -5.78 33.89 -13.51
N GLY A 755 -6.59 34.37 -12.57
CA GLY A 755 -6.16 35.35 -11.57
C GLY A 755 -5.45 34.71 -10.36
N LEU A 756 -4.78 35.54 -9.53
CA LEU A 756 -4.10 35.07 -8.31
C LEU A 756 -5.03 34.39 -7.29
N GLN A 757 -6.32 34.79 -7.26
CA GLN A 757 -7.30 34.16 -6.37
C GLN A 757 -7.69 32.76 -6.86
N GLU A 758 -7.93 32.61 -8.17
CA GLU A 758 -8.22 31.31 -8.79
C GLU A 758 -7.01 30.38 -8.71
N PHE A 759 -5.80 30.93 -8.82
CA PHE A 759 -4.55 30.19 -8.62
C PHE A 759 -4.53 29.45 -7.27
N GLN A 760 -4.94 30.11 -6.19
CA GLN A 760 -5.00 29.46 -4.87
C GLN A 760 -5.96 28.27 -4.86
N GLU A 761 -7.04 28.31 -5.62
CA GLU A 761 -7.97 27.18 -5.75
C GLU A 761 -7.38 26.03 -6.56
N PHE A 762 -6.70 26.32 -7.68
CA PHE A 762 -6.05 25.30 -8.52
C PHE A 762 -4.89 24.59 -7.83
N VAL A 763 -4.25 25.25 -6.86
CA VAL A 763 -3.23 24.62 -6.02
C VAL A 763 -3.89 23.88 -4.86
N ALA A 764 -4.77 24.53 -4.08
CA ALA A 764 -5.23 23.97 -2.82
C ALA A 764 -6.36 22.92 -2.93
N GLN A 765 -7.14 22.90 -4.01
CA GLN A 765 -8.33 22.05 -4.12
C GLN A 765 -8.08 20.86 -5.04
N GLU A 766 -8.06 19.66 -4.46
CA GLU A 766 -7.71 18.41 -5.17
C GLU A 766 -8.57 18.14 -6.41
N TYR A 767 -9.87 18.48 -6.38
CA TYR A 767 -10.79 18.30 -7.51
C TYR A 767 -10.52 19.24 -8.70
N LYS A 768 -9.63 20.23 -8.55
CA LYS A 768 -9.10 21.04 -9.66
C LYS A 768 -7.65 20.65 -9.97
N ALA A 769 -6.84 20.52 -8.92
CA ALA A 769 -5.40 20.25 -9.02
C ALA A 769 -5.08 18.96 -9.77
N CYS A 770 -5.93 17.93 -9.67
CA CYS A 770 -5.69 16.62 -10.28
C CYS A 770 -5.70 16.63 -11.83
N PHE A 771 -6.29 17.67 -12.44
CA PHE A 771 -6.34 17.91 -13.89
C PHE A 771 -5.22 18.83 -14.40
N VAL A 772 -4.43 19.40 -13.50
CA VAL A 772 -3.35 20.33 -13.84
C VAL A 772 -2.07 19.56 -14.12
N GLU A 773 -1.37 19.93 -15.20
CA GLU A 773 -0.04 19.44 -15.52
C GLU A 773 1.03 20.31 -14.85
N TRP A 774 0.95 21.62 -15.06
CA TRP A 774 1.79 22.61 -14.38
C TRP A 774 1.11 23.98 -14.32
N ILE A 775 1.58 24.81 -13.40
CA ILE A 775 1.18 26.20 -13.22
C ILE A 775 2.40 27.10 -13.32
N GLU A 776 2.28 28.19 -14.05
CA GLU A 776 3.28 29.25 -14.18
C GLU A 776 2.73 30.55 -13.62
N LEU A 777 3.30 31.01 -12.52
CA LEU A 777 3.01 32.27 -11.88
C LEU A 777 4.13 33.27 -12.20
N TYR A 778 3.79 34.33 -12.93
CA TYR A 778 4.69 35.43 -13.23
C TYR A 778 4.64 36.44 -12.10
N TYR A 779 5.67 36.47 -11.25
CA TYR A 779 5.67 37.26 -10.02
C TYR A 779 6.97 38.03 -9.81
N ASP A 780 6.84 39.30 -9.43
CA ASP A 780 7.99 40.19 -9.17
C ASP A 780 8.39 40.09 -7.70
N CYS A 781 9.55 39.49 -7.43
CA CYS A 781 10.10 39.36 -6.09
C CYS A 781 11.65 39.40 -6.12
N PRO A 782 12.33 39.48 -4.96
CA PRO A 782 13.79 39.55 -4.91
C PRO A 782 14.49 38.42 -5.67
N LEU A 783 13.94 37.19 -5.63
CA LEU A 783 14.46 36.04 -6.40
C LEU A 783 14.29 36.22 -7.91
N THR A 784 13.07 36.49 -8.39
CA THR A 784 12.79 36.55 -9.82
C THR A 784 13.48 37.73 -10.51
N ARG A 785 13.75 38.83 -9.78
CA ARG A 785 14.56 39.95 -10.27
C ARG A 785 16.00 39.55 -10.64
N GLN A 786 16.54 38.56 -9.92
CA GLN A 786 17.86 37.96 -10.19
C GLN A 786 17.83 36.95 -11.34
N GLY A 787 16.67 36.71 -11.96
CA GLY A 787 16.52 35.72 -13.02
C GLY A 787 16.22 34.30 -12.53
N ILE A 788 15.97 34.12 -11.22
CA ILE A 788 15.68 32.81 -10.65
C ILE A 788 14.24 32.40 -10.97
N ILE A 789 14.07 31.21 -11.52
CA ILE A 789 12.80 30.48 -11.62
C ILE A 789 12.73 29.51 -10.46
N LEU A 790 11.76 29.68 -9.57
CA LEU A 790 11.53 28.75 -8.47
C LEU A 790 10.47 27.74 -8.87
N VAL A 791 10.78 26.46 -8.78
CA VAL A 791 9.85 25.36 -9.05
C VAL A 791 9.52 24.67 -7.74
N ASP A 792 8.28 24.80 -7.28
CA ASP A 792 7.73 24.03 -6.17
C ASP A 792 7.15 22.73 -6.72
N THR A 793 7.70 21.59 -6.27
CA THR A 793 7.33 20.26 -6.77
C THR A 793 6.37 19.56 -5.80
N PRO A 794 5.50 18.66 -6.31
CA PRO A 794 4.66 17.80 -5.47
C PRO A 794 5.45 17.07 -4.37
N GLY A 795 4.80 16.80 -3.23
CA GLY A 795 5.43 16.13 -2.08
C GLY A 795 5.92 14.71 -2.39
N ALA A 796 7.04 14.32 -1.77
CA ALA A 796 7.66 13.01 -1.94
C ALA A 796 6.80 11.83 -1.48
N ASP A 797 5.81 12.03 -0.58
CA ASP A 797 4.90 10.96 -0.14
C ASP A 797 3.73 10.69 -1.10
N SER A 798 3.70 11.29 -2.28
CA SER A 798 2.60 11.03 -3.21
C SER A 798 2.68 9.58 -3.71
N ILE A 799 1.81 8.73 -3.19
CA ILE A 799 1.61 7.29 -3.48
C ILE A 799 1.40 7.01 -4.99
N ASN A 800 1.20 8.05 -5.79
CA ASN A 800 1.04 7.94 -7.22
C ASN A 800 2.39 7.99 -7.94
N ALA A 801 2.65 6.97 -8.77
CA ALA A 801 3.73 6.95 -9.78
C ALA A 801 3.78 8.21 -10.68
N ARG A 802 2.72 9.02 -10.66
CA ARG A 802 2.55 10.32 -11.33
C ARG A 802 3.60 11.39 -10.98
N HIS A 803 4.19 11.37 -9.79
CA HIS A 803 5.09 12.45 -9.36
C HIS A 803 6.58 12.09 -9.43
N THR A 804 6.93 10.80 -9.49
CA THR A 804 8.33 10.36 -9.45
C THR A 804 9.08 10.63 -10.75
N GLY A 805 8.42 10.49 -11.92
CA GLY A 805 9.04 10.77 -13.22
C GLY A 805 9.28 12.28 -13.44
N VAL A 806 8.28 13.09 -13.11
CA VAL A 806 8.36 14.55 -13.16
C VAL A 806 9.44 15.09 -12.22
N ALA A 807 9.46 14.65 -10.97
CA ALA A 807 10.47 15.07 -9.99
C ALA A 807 11.90 14.79 -10.50
N PHE A 808 12.11 13.64 -11.15
CA PHE A 808 13.39 13.26 -11.73
C PHE A 808 13.86 14.23 -12.83
N GLU A 809 12.98 14.62 -13.76
CA GLU A 809 13.30 15.59 -14.81
C GLU A 809 13.68 16.97 -14.25
N TYR A 810 13.03 17.43 -13.16
CA TYR A 810 13.44 18.67 -12.51
C TYR A 810 14.78 18.54 -11.78
N ILE A 811 15.09 17.39 -11.17
CA ILE A 811 16.41 17.15 -10.58
C ILE A 811 17.50 17.18 -11.67
N LYS A 812 17.23 16.57 -12.83
CA LYS A 812 18.14 16.54 -13.99
C LYS A 812 18.44 17.96 -14.47
N ASN A 813 17.40 18.74 -14.75
CA ASN A 813 17.49 20.01 -15.47
C ASN A 813 17.61 21.26 -14.56
N ALA A 814 17.43 21.14 -13.24
CA ALA A 814 17.60 22.29 -12.34
C ALA A 814 19.08 22.65 -12.14
N ASP A 815 19.35 23.96 -12.08
CA ASP A 815 20.67 24.51 -11.75
C ASP A 815 20.99 24.36 -10.25
N ALA A 816 19.94 24.38 -9.40
CA ALA A 816 20.06 24.09 -7.97
C ALA A 816 18.85 23.30 -7.42
N VAL A 817 19.10 22.45 -6.43
CA VAL A 817 18.10 21.59 -5.78
C VAL A 817 18.04 21.93 -4.29
N LEU A 818 16.87 22.30 -3.81
CA LEU A 818 16.61 22.63 -2.40
C LEU A 818 15.72 21.55 -1.78
N PHE A 819 16.25 20.79 -0.83
CA PHE A 819 15.53 19.74 -0.12
C PHE A 819 15.12 20.21 1.27
N VAL A 820 13.81 20.29 1.55
CA VAL A 820 13.24 20.77 2.80
C VAL A 820 12.76 19.60 3.65
N THR A 821 13.24 19.52 4.90
CA THR A 821 12.76 18.56 5.91
C THR A 821 12.32 19.31 7.16
N TYR A 822 11.34 18.77 7.90
CA TYR A 822 10.77 19.41 9.08
C TYR A 822 11.55 19.04 10.34
N TYR A 823 11.81 20.00 11.24
CA TYR A 823 12.59 19.79 12.46
C TYR A 823 12.13 18.60 13.34
N ASN A 824 10.82 18.48 13.62
CA ASN A 824 10.29 17.41 14.50
C ASN A 824 10.29 16.02 13.85
N HIS A 825 10.27 15.96 12.51
CA HIS A 825 10.16 14.74 11.70
C HIS A 825 11.29 14.71 10.69
N ALA A 826 12.48 15.06 11.17
CA ALA A 826 13.64 15.15 10.31
C ALA A 826 13.93 13.75 9.75
N PHE A 827 13.86 13.62 8.42
CA PHE A 827 14.09 12.37 7.69
C PHE A 827 12.97 11.30 7.87
N SER A 828 11.77 11.60 7.37
CA SER A 828 10.65 10.64 7.31
C SER A 828 10.91 9.46 6.36
N HIS A 829 10.06 8.42 6.40
CA HIS A 829 10.18 7.27 5.48
C HIS A 829 10.11 7.68 4.00
N ALA A 830 9.22 8.61 3.64
CA ALA A 830 9.14 9.09 2.27
C ALA A 830 10.33 9.97 1.87
N ASP A 831 10.86 10.79 2.81
CA ASP A 831 12.11 11.52 2.59
C ASP A 831 13.24 10.53 2.27
N ARG A 832 13.34 9.42 3.01
CA ARG A 832 14.37 8.39 2.80
C ARG A 832 14.30 7.79 1.39
N GLU A 833 13.13 7.40 0.91
CA GLU A 833 12.97 6.78 -0.41
C GLU A 833 13.35 7.75 -1.54
N PHE A 834 12.91 9.00 -1.43
CA PHE A 834 13.26 10.04 -2.39
C PHE A 834 14.77 10.40 -2.35
N LEU A 835 15.36 10.48 -1.15
CA LEU A 835 16.78 10.78 -0.98
C LEU A 835 17.68 9.63 -1.47
N ILE A 836 17.23 8.38 -1.35
CA ILE A 836 17.88 7.23 -1.97
C ILE A 836 17.93 7.41 -3.49
N GLN A 837 16.84 7.88 -4.13
CA GLN A 837 16.82 8.12 -5.57
C GLN A 837 17.80 9.23 -5.96
N LEU A 838 17.83 10.33 -5.21
CA LEU A 838 18.80 11.41 -5.39
C LEU A 838 20.26 10.93 -5.22
N GLY A 839 20.52 10.09 -4.23
CA GLY A 839 21.83 9.49 -4.00
C GLY A 839 22.35 8.68 -5.19
N ARG A 840 21.47 7.97 -5.92
CA ARG A 840 21.84 7.18 -7.12
C ARG A 840 22.39 8.03 -8.26
N VAL A 841 21.97 9.30 -8.34
CA VAL A 841 22.30 10.22 -9.44
C VAL A 841 23.29 11.31 -9.04
N LYS A 842 23.62 11.48 -7.75
CA LYS A 842 24.52 12.53 -7.26
C LYS A 842 25.84 12.62 -8.06
N ASP A 843 26.50 11.49 -8.31
CA ASP A 843 27.80 11.44 -9.01
C ASP A 843 27.72 11.68 -10.52
N THR A 844 26.50 11.75 -11.09
CA THR A 844 26.32 12.07 -12.52
C THR A 844 26.36 13.57 -12.78
N PHE A 845 26.04 14.42 -11.79
CA PHE A 845 26.07 15.87 -11.94
C PHE A 845 27.50 16.43 -11.92
N ALA A 846 27.74 17.50 -12.69
CA ALA A 846 29.06 18.14 -12.80
C ALA A 846 29.46 18.93 -11.54
N MET A 847 28.49 19.38 -10.74
CA MET A 847 28.69 20.18 -9.51
C MET A 847 27.72 19.74 -8.40
N ASP A 848 28.13 19.94 -7.13
CA ASP A 848 27.26 19.69 -5.97
C ASP A 848 26.23 20.82 -5.83
N LYS A 849 25.12 20.66 -6.54
CA LYS A 849 24.02 21.63 -6.66
C LYS A 849 22.92 21.47 -5.59
N MET A 850 23.16 20.66 -4.55
CA MET A 850 22.15 20.27 -3.55
C MET A 850 22.30 21.03 -2.23
N PHE A 851 21.18 21.56 -1.72
CA PHE A 851 21.08 22.24 -0.43
C PHE A 851 19.98 21.59 0.40
N PHE A 852 20.24 21.34 1.69
CA PHE A 852 19.33 20.69 2.61
C PHE A 852 18.90 21.68 3.69
N LEU A 853 17.60 21.77 3.92
CA LEU A 853 16.98 22.77 4.79
C LEU A 853 16.24 22.05 5.92
N VAL A 854 16.71 22.21 7.15
CA VAL A 854 16.01 21.73 8.36
C VAL A 854 15.10 22.87 8.83
N ASN A 855 13.86 22.85 8.36
CA ASN A 855 12.89 23.91 8.57
C ASN A 855 12.22 23.82 9.94
N ALA A 856 11.65 24.93 10.42
CA ALA A 856 11.10 25.10 11.77
C ALA A 856 12.14 24.99 12.90
N ALA A 857 13.38 25.44 12.64
CA ALA A 857 14.46 25.46 13.64
C ALA A 857 14.15 26.34 14.87
N ASP A 858 13.17 27.25 14.80
CA ASP A 858 12.67 28.04 15.92
C ASP A 858 11.94 27.22 17.01
N LEU A 859 11.66 25.95 16.73
CA LEU A 859 11.09 25.02 17.70
C LEU A 859 12.11 24.50 18.71
N ALA A 860 13.41 24.53 18.41
CA ALA A 860 14.46 24.05 19.30
C ALA A 860 14.49 24.86 20.61
N HIS A 861 14.62 24.16 21.75
CA HIS A 861 14.73 24.78 23.07
C HIS A 861 16.14 25.31 23.36
N SER A 862 17.15 24.73 22.71
CA SER A 862 18.55 25.16 22.83
C SER A 862 19.33 24.90 21.54
N GLN A 863 20.49 25.54 21.42
CA GLN A 863 21.41 25.30 20.30
C GLN A 863 21.93 23.84 20.29
N GLU A 864 22.19 23.26 21.46
CA GLU A 864 22.65 21.86 21.57
C GLU A 864 21.62 20.86 21.01
N GLU A 865 20.33 21.13 21.21
CA GLU A 865 19.25 20.31 20.67
C GLU A 865 19.16 20.43 19.15
N LEU A 866 19.28 21.66 18.62
CA LEU A 866 19.29 21.91 17.19
C LEU A 866 20.49 21.20 16.51
N ASP A 867 21.68 21.30 17.10
CA ASP A 867 22.89 20.65 16.61
C ASP A 867 22.72 19.11 16.60
N GLY A 868 22.12 18.53 17.64
CA GLY A 868 21.83 17.10 17.70
C GLY A 868 20.86 16.61 16.61
N VAL A 869 19.83 17.39 16.27
CA VAL A 869 18.91 17.08 15.16
C VAL A 869 19.63 17.18 13.82
N VAL A 870 20.45 18.22 13.62
CA VAL A 870 21.23 18.39 12.39
C VAL A 870 22.20 17.21 12.20
N ASP A 871 22.91 16.80 13.24
CA ASP A 871 23.82 15.65 13.20
C ASP A 871 23.09 14.34 12.85
N HIS A 872 21.87 14.15 13.36
CA HIS A 872 21.04 13.01 13.00
C HIS A 872 20.69 13.00 11.51
N VAL A 873 20.30 14.17 10.95
CA VAL A 873 20.02 14.33 9.52
C VAL A 873 21.27 14.03 8.68
N VAL A 874 22.45 14.53 9.09
CA VAL A 874 23.73 14.25 8.40
C VAL A 874 24.02 12.75 8.34
N GLN A 875 23.86 12.04 9.46
CA GLN A 875 24.10 10.59 9.52
C GLN A 875 23.14 9.82 8.61
N ASN A 876 21.85 10.19 8.63
CA ASN A 876 20.84 9.56 7.79
C ASN A 876 21.08 9.84 6.28
N LEU A 877 21.44 11.07 5.90
CA LEU A 877 21.80 11.40 4.52
C LEU A 877 23.01 10.59 4.02
N ALA A 878 23.99 10.32 4.89
CA ALA A 878 25.13 9.48 4.55
C ALA A 878 24.70 8.04 4.22
N THR A 879 23.69 7.49 4.91
CA THR A 879 23.14 6.16 4.58
C THR A 879 22.46 6.11 3.20
N CYS A 880 22.02 7.26 2.67
CA CYS A 880 21.44 7.40 1.34
C CYS A 880 22.46 7.68 0.24
N GLY A 881 23.77 7.65 0.54
CA GLY A 881 24.83 7.94 -0.43
C GLY A 881 25.14 9.43 -0.59
N ILE A 882 24.56 10.31 0.25
CA ILE A 882 24.80 11.76 0.19
C ILE A 882 25.88 12.12 1.20
N VAL A 883 27.13 12.16 0.74
CA VAL A 883 28.30 12.50 1.56
C VAL A 883 28.56 14.01 1.51
N ARG A 884 28.80 14.63 2.68
CA ARG A 884 29.01 16.09 2.89
C ARG A 884 27.87 17.00 2.38
N PRO A 885 26.63 16.85 2.90
CA PRO A 885 25.52 17.70 2.51
C PRO A 885 25.70 19.17 2.96
N ARG A 886 25.28 20.14 2.13
CA ARG A 886 25.14 21.55 2.52
C ARG A 886 23.85 21.72 3.33
N ILE A 887 23.92 21.69 4.66
CA ILE A 887 22.73 21.73 5.55
C ILE A 887 22.57 23.09 6.22
N TYR A 888 21.34 23.61 6.22
CA TYR A 888 20.97 24.88 6.85
C TYR A 888 19.74 24.69 7.74
N PRO A 889 19.85 24.84 9.06
CA PRO A 889 18.68 24.99 9.92
C PRO A 889 18.02 26.35 9.68
N VAL A 890 16.73 26.36 9.36
CA VAL A 890 15.99 27.59 9.01
C VAL A 890 14.63 27.67 9.70
N SER A 891 14.14 28.89 9.91
CA SER A 891 12.77 29.19 10.32
C SER A 891 12.08 30.03 9.24
N SER A 892 11.45 29.34 8.28
CA SER A 892 10.82 29.98 7.11
C SER A 892 9.78 31.03 7.51
N GLN A 893 8.91 30.70 8.47
CA GLN A 893 7.87 31.61 8.90
C GLN A 893 8.44 32.86 9.61
N THR A 894 9.47 32.72 10.44
CA THR A 894 10.09 33.88 11.10
C THR A 894 10.67 34.85 10.07
N ALA A 895 11.32 34.33 9.03
CA ALA A 895 11.82 35.13 7.92
C ALA A 895 10.69 35.79 7.11
N LEU A 896 9.62 35.05 6.79
CA LEU A 896 8.46 35.57 6.07
C LEU A 896 7.81 36.73 6.82
N LEU A 897 7.53 36.56 8.10
CA LEU A 897 6.91 37.58 8.95
C LEU A 897 7.76 38.85 9.02
N ALA A 898 9.08 38.73 9.14
CA ALA A 898 9.99 39.87 9.13
C ALA A 898 9.89 40.66 7.81
N ARG A 899 9.89 39.97 6.66
CA ARG A 899 9.77 40.58 5.32
C ARG A 899 8.40 41.21 5.09
N MET A 900 7.32 40.59 5.56
CA MET A 900 5.97 41.17 5.50
C MET A 900 5.89 42.44 6.36
N GLY A 901 6.56 42.45 7.52
CA GLY A 901 6.71 43.63 8.39
C GLY A 901 7.37 44.79 7.67
N GLU A 902 8.51 44.54 7.01
CA GLU A 902 9.21 45.55 6.21
C GLU A 902 8.34 46.15 5.09
N ARG A 903 7.48 45.33 4.48
CA ARG A 903 6.56 45.74 3.41
C ARG A 903 5.24 46.36 3.92
N GLY A 904 5.05 46.46 5.24
CA GLY A 904 3.82 47.00 5.84
C GLY A 904 2.58 46.11 5.67
N LYS A 905 2.76 44.81 5.39
CA LYS A 905 1.68 43.82 5.20
C LYS A 905 1.43 42.94 6.43
N LEU A 906 2.08 43.22 7.55
CA LEU A 906 2.01 42.41 8.76
C LEU A 906 0.75 42.75 9.57
N SER A 907 -0.11 41.76 9.81
CA SER A 907 -1.24 41.91 10.74
C SER A 907 -0.77 42.03 12.19
N GLU A 908 -1.63 42.54 13.08
CA GLU A 908 -1.31 42.68 14.50
C GLU A 908 -1.06 41.32 15.17
N SER A 909 -1.84 40.28 14.80
CA SER A 909 -1.63 38.90 15.25
C SER A 909 -0.29 38.34 14.79
N ALA A 910 0.07 38.55 13.52
CA ALA A 910 1.33 38.11 12.94
C ALA A 910 2.55 38.82 13.56
N ALA A 911 2.41 40.11 13.90
CA ALA A 911 3.42 40.85 14.64
C ALA A 911 3.61 40.34 16.07
N GLY A 912 2.52 39.89 16.74
CA GLY A 912 2.59 39.22 18.03
C GLY A 912 3.41 37.93 17.99
N ILE A 913 3.17 37.08 16.99
CA ILE A 913 3.93 35.84 16.77
C ILE A 913 5.41 36.13 16.55
N LEU A 914 5.74 37.11 15.69
CA LEU A 914 7.12 37.49 15.41
C LEU A 914 7.86 37.99 16.67
N ARG A 915 7.21 38.84 17.49
CA ARG A 915 7.78 39.29 18.77
C ARG A 915 8.10 38.13 19.69
N LYS A 916 7.13 37.21 19.85
CA LYS A 916 7.28 36.04 20.72
C LYS A 916 8.45 35.15 20.31
N ARG A 917 8.61 34.88 19.01
CA ARG A 917 9.72 34.06 18.48
C ARG A 917 11.08 34.70 18.65
N LEU A 918 11.16 36.02 18.50
CA LEU A 918 12.39 36.78 18.67
C LEU A 918 12.68 37.13 20.14
N GLY A 919 11.82 36.74 21.08
CA GLY A 919 11.97 37.04 22.50
C GLY A 919 11.80 38.53 22.85
N VAL A 920 11.07 39.28 22.03
CA VAL A 920 10.84 40.74 22.17
C VAL A 920 9.63 40.99 23.07
N ILE A 921 9.76 41.94 24.00
CA ILE A 921 8.69 42.29 24.94
C ILE A 921 7.55 43.00 24.22
N GLU A 922 6.31 42.72 24.64
CA GLU A 922 5.11 43.37 24.10
C GLU A 922 5.17 44.89 24.30
N GLY A 923 5.03 45.66 23.20
CA GLY A 923 5.17 47.12 23.19
C GLY A 923 6.54 47.65 22.76
N GLU A 924 7.58 46.82 22.69
CA GLU A 924 8.85 47.19 22.08
C GLU A 924 8.78 47.13 20.55
N ALA A 925 9.63 47.93 19.89
CA ALA A 925 9.77 47.92 18.45
C ALA A 925 10.31 46.56 17.99
N LEU A 926 9.75 46.02 16.91
CA LEU A 926 10.29 44.82 16.29
C LEU A 926 11.75 45.07 15.85
N PRO A 927 12.66 44.09 16.03
CA PRO A 927 14.02 44.19 15.53
C PRO A 927 14.02 44.32 14.00
N SER A 928 15.14 44.81 13.44
CA SER A 928 15.25 44.98 12.00
C SER A 928 15.09 43.65 11.26
N THR A 929 14.61 43.72 10.01
CA THR A 929 14.45 42.56 9.12
C THR A 929 15.73 41.73 9.08
N ASP A 930 16.90 42.37 8.95
CA ASP A 930 18.20 41.69 8.93
C ASP A 930 18.50 40.90 10.22
N ALA A 931 18.14 41.43 11.40
CA ALA A 931 18.33 40.72 12.65
C ALA A 931 17.42 39.48 12.74
N ALA A 932 16.17 39.61 12.29
CA ALA A 932 15.23 38.48 12.24
C ALA A 932 15.65 37.43 11.20
N LEU A 933 16.20 37.83 10.04
CA LEU A 933 16.71 36.93 9.03
C LEU A 933 17.95 36.15 9.51
N ARG A 934 18.86 36.78 10.28
CA ARG A 934 19.96 36.06 10.95
C ARG A 934 19.46 35.03 11.94
N PHE A 935 18.53 35.43 12.80
CA PHE A 935 17.95 34.51 13.79
C PHE A 935 17.26 33.33 13.11
N SER A 936 16.56 33.57 12.00
CA SER A 936 15.88 32.53 11.25
C SER A 936 16.81 31.56 10.51
N GLY A 937 18.12 31.82 10.46
CA GLY A 937 19.07 31.07 9.64
C GLY A 937 18.96 31.33 8.12
N LEU A 938 17.90 32.00 7.65
CA LEU A 938 17.67 32.24 6.23
C LEU A 938 18.75 33.13 5.59
N GLN A 939 19.31 34.11 6.33
CA GLN A 939 20.35 34.97 5.78
C GLN A 939 21.59 34.17 5.35
N ARG A 940 22.07 33.25 6.20
CA ARG A 940 23.26 32.44 5.88
C ARG A 940 23.00 31.56 4.66
N PHE A 941 21.82 30.95 4.58
CA PHE A 941 21.40 30.19 3.40
C PHE A 941 21.41 31.08 2.15
N GLU A 942 20.74 32.24 2.19
CA GLU A 942 20.65 33.14 1.03
C GLU A 942 22.03 33.64 0.59
N GLU A 943 22.94 33.94 1.51
CA GLU A 943 24.31 34.36 1.18
C GLU A 943 25.08 33.27 0.42
N GLU A 944 25.07 32.03 0.92
CA GLU A 944 25.75 30.90 0.26
C GLU A 944 25.04 30.48 -1.04
N PHE A 945 23.71 30.52 -1.07
CA PHE A 945 22.89 30.15 -2.23
C PHE A 945 22.99 31.19 -3.36
N ILE A 946 22.94 32.47 -3.03
CA ILE A 946 23.09 33.56 -4.00
C ILE A 946 24.54 33.63 -4.51
N SER A 947 25.54 33.42 -3.65
CA SER A 947 26.94 33.31 -4.11
C SER A 947 27.11 32.15 -5.08
N PHE A 948 26.57 30.96 -4.78
CA PHE A 948 26.61 29.83 -5.71
C PHE A 948 25.93 30.13 -7.05
N THR A 949 24.71 30.68 -7.03
CA THR A 949 23.93 30.95 -8.25
C THR A 949 24.47 32.11 -9.08
N LEU A 950 24.90 33.21 -8.43
CA LEU A 950 25.36 34.42 -9.12
C LEU A 950 26.86 34.47 -9.39
N GLU A 951 27.71 33.82 -8.60
CA GLU A 951 29.17 33.87 -8.80
C GLU A 951 29.65 32.67 -9.62
N GLU A 952 29.33 31.44 -9.23
CA GLU A 952 29.88 30.25 -9.92
C GLU A 952 29.26 30.05 -11.31
N LEU A 953 27.93 30.08 -11.43
CA LEU A 953 27.26 29.84 -12.72
C LEU A 953 27.48 30.99 -13.72
N THR A 954 27.38 32.23 -13.25
CA THR A 954 27.63 33.42 -14.09
C THR A 954 29.07 33.44 -14.58
N GLN A 955 30.06 33.13 -13.73
CA GLN A 955 31.46 33.16 -14.14
C GLN A 955 31.77 32.13 -15.23
N ILE A 956 31.14 30.95 -15.19
CA ILE A 956 31.27 29.94 -16.26
C ILE A 956 30.75 30.52 -17.58
N ALA A 957 29.53 31.08 -17.58
CA ALA A 957 28.92 31.65 -18.77
C ALA A 957 29.73 32.83 -19.35
N LEU A 958 30.28 33.69 -18.48
CA LEU A 958 31.14 34.82 -18.88
C LEU A 958 32.47 34.34 -19.46
N ASN A 959 33.13 33.36 -18.83
CA ASN A 959 34.40 32.82 -19.31
C ASN A 959 34.26 32.22 -20.72
N GLU A 960 33.17 31.52 -21.00
CA GLU A 960 32.87 31.00 -22.33
C GLU A 960 32.64 32.13 -23.35
N ALA A 961 31.91 33.18 -22.97
CA ALA A 961 31.69 34.34 -23.82
C ALA A 961 33.01 35.06 -24.18
N PHE A 962 33.89 35.27 -23.19
CA PHE A 962 35.20 35.88 -23.42
C PHE A 962 36.13 34.99 -24.25
N ALA A 963 36.07 33.67 -24.08
CA ALA A 963 36.83 32.73 -24.88
C ALA A 963 36.45 32.81 -26.38
N GLU A 964 35.15 32.92 -26.69
CA GLU A 964 34.67 33.07 -28.07
C GLU A 964 35.20 34.36 -28.73
N VAL A 965 35.16 35.49 -28.01
CA VAL A 965 35.66 36.79 -28.52
C VAL A 965 37.18 36.76 -28.72
N ARG A 966 37.93 36.13 -27.81
CA ARG A 966 39.38 35.93 -27.98
C ARG A 966 39.71 35.07 -29.19
N ARG A 967 38.89 34.05 -29.48
CA ARG A 967 39.03 33.21 -30.68
C ARG A 967 38.86 34.06 -31.95
N VAL A 968 37.87 34.96 -32.00
CA VAL A 968 37.69 35.93 -33.11
C VAL A 968 38.93 36.81 -33.30
N LEU A 969 39.44 37.41 -32.22
CA LEU A 969 40.60 38.30 -32.28
C LEU A 969 41.85 37.59 -32.83
N LYS A 970 42.08 36.35 -32.36
CA LYS A 970 43.18 35.52 -32.85
C LYS A 970 43.04 35.21 -34.36
N THR A 971 41.84 34.85 -34.81
CA THR A 971 41.59 34.60 -36.25
C THR A 971 41.81 35.86 -37.11
N ILE A 972 41.42 37.04 -36.62
CA ILE A 972 41.69 38.31 -37.32
C ILE A 972 43.20 38.59 -37.40
N ASP A 973 43.96 38.33 -36.33
CA ASP A 973 45.42 38.45 -36.33
C ASP A 973 46.07 37.54 -37.39
N ASP A 974 45.61 36.30 -37.50
CA ASP A 974 46.09 35.34 -38.49
C ASP A 974 45.81 35.83 -39.92
N PHE A 975 44.62 36.41 -40.17
CA PHE A 975 44.27 37.00 -41.47
C PHE A 975 45.16 38.21 -41.82
N ILE A 976 45.42 39.10 -40.86
CA ILE A 976 46.30 40.26 -41.04
C ILE A 976 47.73 39.79 -41.32
N ALA A 977 48.23 38.80 -40.57
CA ALA A 977 49.56 38.24 -40.74
C ALA A 977 49.71 37.59 -42.12
N ALA A 978 48.70 36.86 -42.59
CA ALA A 978 48.65 36.24 -43.91
C ALA A 978 48.64 37.27 -45.04
N ALA A 979 47.85 38.34 -44.92
CA ALA A 979 47.72 39.38 -45.94
C ALA A 979 48.99 40.26 -46.10
N ARG A 980 49.79 40.41 -45.03
CA ARG A 980 51.02 41.23 -45.00
C ARG A 980 52.29 40.53 -45.52
N GLN A 981 52.21 39.27 -45.93
CA GLN A 981 53.37 38.52 -46.42
C GLN A 981 53.82 38.97 -47.82
N ASP A 982 55.07 38.64 -48.20
CA ASP A 982 55.60 38.89 -49.54
C ASP A 982 54.77 38.18 -50.63
N VAL A 983 54.71 38.74 -51.83
CA VAL A 983 53.89 38.22 -52.95
C VAL A 983 54.20 36.74 -53.25
N ASN A 984 55.49 36.36 -53.29
CA ASN A 984 55.88 34.98 -53.58
C ASN A 984 55.47 34.02 -52.45
N LEU A 985 55.59 34.48 -51.19
CA LEU A 985 55.24 33.70 -50.02
C LEU A 985 53.71 33.52 -49.90
N ARG A 986 52.92 34.54 -50.28
CA ARG A 986 51.45 34.47 -50.32
C ARG A 986 50.94 33.50 -51.37
N GLU A 987 51.49 33.49 -52.57
CA GLU A 987 51.09 32.51 -53.61
C GLU A 987 51.43 31.07 -53.22
N GLN A 988 52.51 30.88 -52.44
CA GLN A 988 52.84 29.58 -51.85
C GLN A 988 51.82 29.22 -50.75
N LYS A 989 51.62 30.09 -49.76
CA LYS A 989 50.65 29.86 -48.67
C LYS A 989 49.21 29.69 -49.15
N LEU A 990 48.81 30.34 -50.25
CA LEU A 990 47.49 30.19 -50.85
C LEU A 990 47.28 28.79 -51.44
N ARG A 991 48.33 28.19 -52.01
CA ARG A 991 48.30 26.80 -52.47
C ARG A 991 48.25 25.84 -51.28
N GLU A 992 49.14 26.05 -50.29
CA GLU A 992 49.17 25.27 -49.05
C GLU A 992 47.82 25.32 -48.32
N ALA A 993 47.17 26.49 -48.21
CA ALA A 993 45.87 26.65 -47.58
C ALA A 993 44.75 25.90 -48.32
N LYS A 994 44.78 25.86 -49.66
CA LYS A 994 43.80 25.07 -50.45
C LYS A 994 44.00 23.57 -50.26
N GLU A 995 45.25 23.11 -50.24
CA GLU A 995 45.59 21.71 -49.99
C GLU A 995 45.23 21.29 -48.55
N GLN A 996 45.54 22.13 -47.56
CA GLN A 996 45.16 21.92 -46.17
C GLN A 996 43.64 21.90 -45.99
N ARG A 997 42.90 22.77 -46.69
CA ARG A 997 41.42 22.72 -46.68
C ARG A 997 40.90 21.39 -47.18
N GLU A 998 41.38 20.91 -48.32
CA GLU A 998 40.96 19.62 -48.87
C GLU A 998 41.32 18.46 -47.94
N GLY A 999 42.53 18.46 -47.36
CA GLY A 999 42.96 17.47 -46.37
C GLY A 999 42.14 17.51 -45.06
N ALA A 1000 41.80 18.69 -44.56
CA ALA A 1000 40.96 18.88 -43.40
C ALA A 1000 39.52 18.39 -43.65
N LEU A 1001 38.92 18.76 -44.79
CA LEU A 1001 37.59 18.27 -45.19
C LEU A 1001 37.58 16.75 -45.38
N GLN A 1002 38.63 16.19 -45.99
CA GLN A 1002 38.80 14.75 -46.12
C GLN A 1002 38.87 14.06 -44.75
N THR A 1003 39.61 14.65 -43.80
CA THR A 1003 39.70 14.13 -42.42
C THR A 1003 38.33 14.12 -41.71
N VAL A 1004 37.50 15.14 -41.92
CA VAL A 1004 36.13 15.21 -41.38
C VAL A 1004 35.22 14.16 -42.04
N HIS A 1005 35.31 14.01 -43.37
CA HIS A 1005 34.53 13.02 -44.12
C HIS A 1005 34.92 11.57 -43.78
N GLU A 1006 36.20 11.31 -43.54
CA GLU A 1006 36.75 9.99 -43.17
C GLU A 1006 36.67 9.70 -41.67
N LEU A 1007 35.97 10.52 -40.89
CA LEU A 1007 35.75 10.27 -39.46
C LEU A 1007 35.02 8.94 -39.25
N ASP A 1008 35.79 7.93 -38.85
CA ASP A 1008 35.27 6.65 -38.37
C ASP A 1008 34.99 6.72 -36.87
N ALA A 1009 33.70 6.71 -36.55
CA ALA A 1009 33.17 6.71 -35.18
C ALA A 1009 32.61 5.34 -34.76
N ALA A 1010 32.83 4.27 -35.54
CA ALA A 1010 32.26 2.95 -35.25
C ALA A 1010 32.76 2.40 -33.89
N ALA A 1011 34.03 2.63 -33.56
CA ALA A 1011 34.60 2.24 -32.27
C ALA A 1011 33.97 3.01 -31.09
N ASP A 1012 33.65 4.29 -31.29
CA ASP A 1012 33.05 5.15 -30.28
C ASP A 1012 31.57 4.79 -30.05
N ILE A 1013 30.82 4.49 -31.12
CA ILE A 1013 29.46 3.95 -31.05
C ILE A 1013 29.45 2.60 -30.32
N GLN A 1014 30.39 1.71 -30.65
CA GLN A 1014 30.53 0.42 -29.97
C GLN A 1014 30.90 0.58 -28.49
N ALA A 1015 31.68 1.60 -28.14
CA ALA A 1015 32.00 1.91 -26.75
C ALA A 1015 30.74 2.33 -25.97
N VAL A 1016 29.87 3.16 -26.54
CA VAL A 1016 28.57 3.52 -25.93
C VAL A 1016 27.69 2.28 -25.76
N GLU A 1017 27.59 1.43 -26.78
CA GLU A 1017 26.79 0.19 -26.68
C GLU A 1017 27.32 -0.73 -25.57
N LYS A 1018 28.64 -0.90 -25.47
CA LYS A 1018 29.27 -1.70 -24.43
C LYS A 1018 29.06 -1.11 -23.03
N GLU A 1019 29.15 0.21 -22.90
CA GLU A 1019 28.89 0.90 -21.64
C GLU A 1019 27.44 0.70 -21.18
N ILE A 1020 26.46 0.78 -22.10
CA ILE A 1020 25.05 0.48 -21.80
C ILE A 1020 24.92 -0.94 -21.22
N GLN A 1021 25.53 -1.93 -21.88
CA GLN A 1021 25.50 -3.33 -21.39
C GLN A 1021 26.12 -3.47 -20.00
N GLU A 1022 27.27 -2.86 -19.76
CA GLU A 1022 27.95 -2.92 -18.46
C GLU A 1022 27.13 -2.24 -17.35
N LEU A 1023 26.61 -1.02 -17.60
CA LEU A 1023 25.83 -0.28 -16.61
C LEU A 1023 24.52 -1.01 -16.25
N VAL A 1024 23.84 -1.56 -17.26
CA VAL A 1024 22.58 -2.32 -17.09
C VAL A 1024 22.83 -3.65 -16.36
N TYR A 1025 23.94 -4.34 -16.62
CA TYR A 1025 24.31 -5.56 -15.92
C TYR A 1025 24.38 -5.38 -14.39
N TYR A 1026 24.90 -4.24 -13.92
CA TYR A 1026 24.99 -3.95 -12.49
C TYR A 1026 23.65 -3.54 -11.84
N VAL A 1027 22.64 -3.14 -12.61
CA VAL A 1027 21.33 -2.75 -12.05
C VAL A 1027 20.69 -3.93 -11.32
N LYS A 1028 20.69 -5.10 -11.95
CA LYS A 1028 20.18 -6.33 -11.34
C LYS A 1028 20.81 -6.60 -9.98
N GLN A 1029 22.13 -6.47 -9.87
CA GLN A 1029 22.84 -6.71 -8.61
C GLN A 1029 22.40 -5.72 -7.52
N ARG A 1030 22.27 -4.43 -7.85
CA ARG A 1030 21.87 -3.40 -6.89
C ARG A 1030 20.44 -3.60 -6.37
N VAL A 1031 19.49 -3.93 -7.25
CA VAL A 1031 18.10 -4.20 -6.85
C VAL A 1031 18.02 -5.46 -5.97
N MET A 1032 18.73 -6.53 -6.35
CA MET A 1032 18.69 -7.78 -5.58
C MET A 1032 19.37 -7.64 -4.21
N LEU A 1033 20.37 -6.79 -4.04
CA LEU A 1033 20.95 -6.49 -2.72
C LEU A 1033 19.92 -5.88 -1.74
N ARG A 1034 18.88 -5.23 -2.26
CA ARG A 1034 17.79 -4.62 -1.49
C ARG A 1034 16.56 -5.50 -1.37
N PHE A 1035 16.58 -6.69 -1.96
CA PHE A 1035 15.45 -7.62 -1.92
C PHE A 1035 15.01 -7.94 -0.49
N SER A 1036 15.96 -8.10 0.43
CA SER A 1036 15.65 -8.38 1.84
C SER A 1036 14.86 -7.24 2.48
N GLU A 1037 15.18 -5.98 2.20
CA GLU A 1037 14.45 -4.81 2.71
C GLU A 1037 13.02 -4.77 2.13
N ALA A 1038 12.90 -4.95 0.80
CA ALA A 1038 11.61 -5.00 0.12
C ALA A 1038 10.69 -6.13 0.63
N PHE A 1039 11.26 -7.29 0.89
CA PHE A 1039 10.53 -8.44 1.42
C PHE A 1039 10.03 -8.19 2.85
N LEU A 1040 10.88 -7.62 3.71
CA LEU A 1040 10.49 -7.27 5.08
C LEU A 1040 9.35 -6.27 5.10
N TYR A 1041 9.40 -5.27 4.21
CA TYR A 1041 8.36 -4.27 4.04
C TYR A 1041 7.01 -4.90 3.64
N SER A 1042 7.03 -5.78 2.63
CA SER A 1042 5.80 -6.32 2.04
C SER A 1042 5.19 -7.48 2.85
N PHE A 1043 6.01 -8.22 3.60
CA PHE A 1043 5.60 -9.37 4.43
C PHE A 1043 5.78 -9.05 5.93
N ASN A 1044 4.93 -8.16 6.43
CA ASN A 1044 4.92 -7.70 7.82
C ASN A 1044 3.71 -8.23 8.62
N PRO A 1045 3.76 -8.25 9.96
CA PRO A 1045 2.67 -8.77 10.79
C PRO A 1045 1.32 -8.09 10.61
N THR A 1046 1.30 -6.82 10.17
CA THR A 1046 0.05 -6.10 9.89
C THR A 1046 -0.56 -6.41 8.53
N SER A 1047 0.25 -6.73 7.52
CA SER A 1047 -0.21 -7.18 6.20
C SER A 1047 -0.77 -8.61 6.23
N ILE A 1048 -0.34 -9.43 7.20
CA ILE A 1048 -0.71 -10.84 7.35
C ILE A 1048 -1.45 -11.03 8.69
N GLN A 1049 -2.60 -10.37 8.85
CA GLN A 1049 -3.49 -10.55 10.00
C GLN A 1049 -4.69 -11.45 9.67
N ASN A 1050 -5.03 -12.32 10.63
CA ASN A 1050 -6.16 -13.26 10.52
C ASN A 1050 -7.45 -12.59 11.05
N ASP A 1051 -7.93 -11.55 10.35
CA ASP A 1051 -9.16 -10.81 10.68
C ASP A 1051 -10.41 -11.36 9.97
N GLY A 1052 -10.44 -12.67 9.66
CA GLY A 1052 -11.54 -13.31 8.92
C GLY A 1052 -11.49 -13.11 7.39
N ARG A 1053 -10.40 -12.53 6.87
CA ARG A 1053 -10.12 -12.43 5.43
C ARG A 1053 -9.35 -13.68 4.95
N ASN A 1054 -9.54 -14.06 3.69
CA ASN A 1054 -8.83 -15.18 3.06
C ASN A 1054 -7.30 -14.94 3.14
N MET A 1055 -6.59 -15.78 3.90
CA MET A 1055 -5.14 -15.67 4.12
C MET A 1055 -4.33 -15.75 2.81
N GLN A 1056 -4.80 -16.51 1.81
CA GLN A 1056 -4.18 -16.51 0.48
C GLN A 1056 -4.29 -15.13 -0.18
N LYS A 1057 -5.42 -14.43 0.00
CA LYS A 1057 -5.61 -13.08 -0.55
C LYS A 1057 -4.66 -12.09 0.14
N ALA A 1058 -4.47 -12.19 1.45
CA ALA A 1058 -3.50 -11.35 2.17
C ALA A 1058 -2.05 -11.60 1.67
N LEU A 1059 -1.65 -12.87 1.54
CA LEU A 1059 -0.34 -13.24 0.99
C LEU A 1059 -0.16 -12.81 -0.46
N GLN A 1060 -1.22 -12.88 -1.27
CA GLN A 1060 -1.22 -12.41 -2.65
C GLN A 1060 -1.02 -10.88 -2.70
N LEU A 1061 -1.73 -10.12 -1.86
CA LEU A 1061 -1.55 -8.67 -1.74
C LEU A 1061 -0.12 -8.30 -1.32
N SER A 1062 0.47 -9.01 -0.35
CA SER A 1062 1.87 -8.86 0.04
C SER A 1062 2.84 -9.18 -1.10
N LEU A 1063 2.55 -10.20 -1.90
CA LEU A 1063 3.37 -10.54 -3.08
C LEU A 1063 3.27 -9.47 -4.17
N ASP A 1064 2.07 -8.93 -4.39
CA ASP A 1064 1.79 -7.87 -5.36
C ASP A 1064 2.44 -6.55 -4.91
N GLU A 1065 2.48 -6.28 -3.61
CA GLU A 1065 3.21 -5.16 -3.01
C GLU A 1065 4.73 -5.33 -3.20
N LEU A 1066 5.29 -6.52 -2.94
CA LEU A 1066 6.69 -6.81 -3.22
C LEU A 1066 7.04 -6.65 -4.71
N SER A 1067 6.16 -7.13 -5.60
CA SER A 1067 6.32 -6.98 -7.04
C SER A 1067 6.33 -5.51 -7.44
N ARG A 1068 5.38 -4.71 -6.93
CA ARG A 1068 5.31 -3.26 -7.19
C ARG A 1068 6.55 -2.55 -6.69
N PHE A 1069 7.03 -2.88 -5.48
CA PHE A 1069 8.25 -2.30 -4.92
C PHE A 1069 9.47 -2.56 -5.83
N LEU A 1070 9.69 -3.82 -6.22
CA LEU A 1070 10.83 -4.18 -7.06
C LEU A 1070 10.76 -3.60 -8.47
N ALA A 1071 9.58 -3.57 -9.08
CA ALA A 1071 9.39 -2.97 -10.40
C ALA A 1071 9.61 -1.45 -10.37
N PHE A 1072 9.12 -0.77 -9.32
CA PHE A 1072 9.40 0.63 -9.08
C PHE A 1072 10.90 0.89 -8.90
N ASP A 1073 11.58 0.09 -8.07
CA ASP A 1073 13.02 0.23 -7.82
C ASP A 1073 13.86 0.03 -9.10
N LEU A 1074 13.48 -0.95 -9.93
CA LEU A 1074 14.06 -1.18 -11.25
C LEU A 1074 13.88 0.00 -12.20
N ALA A 1075 12.67 0.57 -12.27
CA ALA A 1075 12.40 1.74 -13.09
C ALA A 1075 13.29 2.93 -12.65
N GLN A 1076 13.48 3.15 -11.35
CA GLN A 1076 14.38 4.20 -10.86
C GLN A 1076 15.85 3.93 -11.19
N GLU A 1077 16.33 2.69 -11.04
CA GLU A 1077 17.69 2.33 -11.43
C GLU A 1077 17.93 2.49 -12.94
N MET A 1078 16.93 2.22 -13.77
CA MET A 1078 17.02 2.45 -15.22
C MET A 1078 17.15 3.93 -15.56
N ARG A 1079 16.35 4.81 -14.92
CA ARG A 1079 16.48 6.27 -15.09
C ARG A 1079 17.83 6.79 -14.64
N ALA A 1080 18.34 6.31 -13.50
CA ALA A 1080 19.69 6.67 -13.06
C ALA A 1080 20.77 6.17 -14.03
N THR A 1081 20.56 5.01 -14.65
CA THR A 1081 21.45 4.44 -15.67
C THR A 1081 21.43 5.26 -16.96
N ALA A 1082 20.26 5.73 -17.38
CA ALA A 1082 20.11 6.65 -18.51
C ALA A 1082 21.01 7.89 -18.37
N LEU A 1083 21.03 8.54 -17.20
CA LEU A 1083 21.92 9.69 -16.95
C LEU A 1083 23.42 9.34 -17.00
N ARG A 1084 23.79 8.15 -16.54
CA ARG A 1084 25.19 7.67 -16.63
C ARG A 1084 25.61 7.46 -18.09
N ILE A 1085 24.70 6.98 -18.92
CA ILE A 1085 24.90 6.83 -20.37
C ILE A 1085 25.08 8.20 -21.02
N GLU A 1086 24.23 9.18 -20.70
CA GLU A 1086 24.34 10.56 -21.21
C GLU A 1086 25.70 11.19 -20.88
N LYS A 1087 26.14 11.05 -19.63
CA LYS A 1087 27.46 11.53 -19.18
C LYS A 1087 28.61 10.84 -19.94
N PHE A 1088 28.50 9.53 -20.17
CA PHE A 1088 29.49 8.79 -20.93
C PHE A 1088 29.52 9.23 -22.40
N MET A 1089 28.36 9.38 -23.04
CA MET A 1089 28.22 9.86 -24.42
C MET A 1089 28.83 11.25 -24.60
N ALA A 1090 28.59 12.17 -23.66
CA ALA A 1090 29.21 13.49 -23.66
C ALA A 1090 30.75 13.39 -23.63
N GLY A 1091 31.30 12.55 -22.75
CA GLY A 1091 32.75 12.32 -22.67
C GLY A 1091 33.33 11.64 -23.92
N ALA A 1092 32.58 10.73 -24.55
CA ALA A 1092 32.95 10.10 -25.82
C ALA A 1092 32.97 11.11 -26.97
N GLY A 1093 31.93 11.96 -27.07
CA GLY A 1093 31.84 13.02 -28.06
C GLY A 1093 32.96 14.05 -27.95
N MET A 1094 33.31 14.48 -26.73
CA MET A 1094 34.46 15.37 -26.49
C MET A 1094 35.77 14.77 -27.01
N LYS A 1095 36.05 13.49 -26.73
CA LYS A 1095 37.25 12.79 -27.23
C LYS A 1095 37.25 12.64 -28.75
N LEU A 1096 36.07 12.46 -29.35
CA LEU A 1096 35.92 12.36 -30.80
C LEU A 1096 36.33 13.68 -31.48
N VAL A 1097 35.86 14.82 -30.94
CA VAL A 1097 36.21 16.17 -31.44
C VAL A 1097 37.69 16.48 -31.24
N GLU A 1098 38.27 16.13 -30.08
CA GLU A 1098 39.69 16.30 -29.80
C GLU A 1098 40.56 15.50 -30.79
N LYS A 1099 40.19 14.22 -31.02
CA LYS A 1099 40.84 13.34 -32.00
C LYS A 1099 40.71 13.87 -33.43
N LEU A 1100 39.55 14.41 -33.80
CA LEU A 1100 39.33 15.01 -35.11
C LEU A 1100 40.21 16.25 -35.31
N THR A 1101 40.18 17.18 -34.36
CA THR A 1101 40.99 18.41 -34.35
C THR A 1101 42.48 18.09 -34.46
N GLY A 1102 42.97 17.13 -33.66
CA GLY A 1102 44.38 16.72 -33.68
C GLY A 1102 44.85 16.10 -35.01
N ARG A 1103 43.96 15.45 -35.76
CA ARG A 1103 44.28 14.84 -37.08
C ARG A 1103 44.31 15.84 -38.22
N MET A 1104 43.60 16.96 -38.11
CA MET A 1104 43.49 17.94 -39.20
C MET A 1104 44.79 18.74 -39.39
N HIS A 1105 45.67 18.83 -38.37
CA HIS A 1105 46.97 19.50 -38.42
C HIS A 1105 46.95 20.91 -39.03
N VAL A 1106 45.87 21.67 -38.78
CA VAL A 1106 45.74 23.07 -39.23
C VAL A 1106 46.25 24.01 -38.13
N GLU A 1107 47.22 24.86 -38.46
CA GLU A 1107 47.74 25.86 -37.51
C GLU A 1107 46.64 26.85 -37.11
N HIS A 1108 46.52 27.12 -35.81
CA HIS A 1108 45.61 28.13 -35.25
C HIS A 1108 44.11 27.90 -35.52
N PHE A 1109 43.72 26.70 -35.92
CA PHE A 1109 42.33 26.26 -36.07
C PHE A 1109 42.00 25.18 -35.05
N GLU A 1110 40.87 25.36 -34.36
CA GLU A 1110 40.31 24.40 -33.42
C GLU A 1110 38.81 24.32 -33.66
N LEU A 1111 38.28 23.10 -33.67
CA LEU A 1111 36.84 22.90 -33.73
C LEU A 1111 36.18 23.42 -32.45
N ARG A 1112 34.88 23.70 -32.54
CA ARG A 1112 34.07 23.89 -31.33
C ARG A 1112 33.99 22.61 -30.51
N ASP A 1113 33.93 22.79 -29.20
CA ASP A 1113 33.72 21.69 -28.27
C ASP A 1113 32.39 20.98 -28.55
N TRP A 1114 32.32 19.72 -28.11
CA TRP A 1114 31.10 18.93 -28.18
C TRP A 1114 29.96 19.62 -27.43
N GLU A 1115 28.92 20.04 -28.15
CA GLU A 1115 27.71 20.57 -27.53
C GLU A 1115 26.92 19.40 -26.96
N GLN A 1116 26.59 19.44 -25.67
CA GLN A 1116 25.75 18.42 -25.04
C GLN A 1116 24.28 18.78 -25.25
N PRO A 1117 23.51 18.00 -26.03
CA PRO A 1117 22.07 18.17 -26.12
C PRO A 1117 21.41 17.78 -24.80
N THR A 1118 20.24 18.36 -24.52
CA THR A 1118 19.34 17.83 -23.50
C THR A 1118 18.62 16.63 -24.08
N TYR A 1119 18.85 15.45 -23.51
CA TYR A 1119 18.14 14.23 -23.91
C TYR A 1119 16.88 14.07 -23.08
N ASP A 1120 15.76 13.70 -23.70
CA ASP A 1120 14.62 13.20 -22.94
C ASP A 1120 14.99 11.84 -22.33
N THR A 1121 14.60 11.60 -21.09
CA THR A 1121 14.81 10.30 -20.44
C THR A 1121 13.75 9.32 -20.94
N PRO A 1122 14.11 8.14 -21.48
CA PRO A 1122 13.13 7.13 -21.88
C PRO A 1122 12.23 6.71 -20.71
N ASP A 1123 10.97 6.40 -21.01
CA ASP A 1123 10.04 5.92 -19.99
C ASP A 1123 10.30 4.44 -19.64
N PHE A 1124 10.18 4.12 -18.36
CA PHE A 1124 10.38 2.79 -17.80
C PHE A 1124 9.18 2.44 -16.91
N ALA A 1125 8.44 1.41 -17.30
CA ALA A 1125 7.23 0.99 -16.60
C ALA A 1125 7.53 0.54 -15.16
N ALA A 1126 6.81 1.07 -14.18
CA ALA A 1126 6.93 0.64 -12.77
C ALA A 1126 6.19 -0.69 -12.47
N VAL A 1127 6.05 -1.57 -13.46
CA VAL A 1127 5.32 -2.84 -13.38
C VAL A 1127 6.08 -3.91 -14.17
N PHE A 1128 6.07 -5.15 -13.69
CA PHE A 1128 6.57 -6.28 -14.48
C PHE A 1128 5.61 -6.59 -15.64
N PRO A 1129 6.10 -7.06 -16.80
CA PRO A 1129 5.24 -7.46 -17.91
C PRO A 1129 4.22 -8.54 -17.50
N GLU A 1130 3.02 -8.54 -18.11
CA GLU A 1130 1.98 -9.52 -17.82
C GLU A 1130 2.49 -10.97 -17.99
N GLY A 1131 2.10 -11.84 -17.05
CA GLY A 1131 2.48 -13.26 -17.05
C GLY A 1131 3.86 -13.57 -16.45
N THR A 1132 4.70 -12.55 -16.19
CA THR A 1132 6.05 -12.75 -15.63
C THR A 1132 6.04 -13.20 -14.15
N THR A 1133 4.92 -13.02 -13.45
CA THR A 1133 4.78 -13.26 -12.01
C THR A 1133 4.03 -14.55 -11.64
N ASN A 1134 3.49 -15.29 -12.62
CA ASN A 1134 2.67 -16.48 -12.37
C ASN A 1134 3.41 -17.57 -11.56
N GLU A 1135 4.71 -17.71 -11.77
CA GLU A 1135 5.54 -18.70 -11.06
C GLU A 1135 5.84 -18.30 -9.60
N LEU A 1136 5.68 -17.02 -9.24
CA LEU A 1136 5.95 -16.50 -7.89
C LEU A 1136 4.90 -16.98 -6.88
N LYS A 1137 3.65 -17.19 -7.32
CA LYS A 1137 2.54 -17.65 -6.46
C LYS A 1137 2.84 -18.98 -5.78
N SER A 1138 3.58 -19.86 -6.44
CA SER A 1138 3.98 -21.15 -5.85
C SER A 1138 4.92 -21.03 -4.64
N SER A 1139 5.57 -19.87 -4.42
CA SER A 1139 6.33 -19.65 -3.18
C SER A 1139 5.43 -19.31 -1.99
N LEU A 1140 4.20 -18.84 -2.23
CA LEU A 1140 3.24 -18.57 -1.15
C LEU A 1140 2.83 -19.86 -0.42
N SER A 1141 2.89 -21.02 -1.08
CA SER A 1141 2.62 -22.31 -0.43
C SER A 1141 3.65 -22.71 0.64
N LEU A 1142 4.76 -21.98 0.77
CA LEU A 1142 5.72 -22.14 1.87
C LEU A 1142 5.18 -21.54 3.18
N PHE A 1143 4.20 -20.63 3.08
CA PHE A 1143 3.43 -20.18 4.22
C PHE A 1143 2.50 -21.30 4.68
N LYS A 1144 2.50 -21.59 5.99
CA LYS A 1144 1.53 -22.51 6.61
C LYS A 1144 0.63 -21.78 7.59
N ASN A 1145 1.23 -21.08 8.54
CA ASN A 1145 0.50 -20.23 9.49
C ASN A 1145 1.40 -19.05 9.95
N PRO A 1146 0.80 -17.96 10.47
CA PRO A 1146 1.53 -16.78 10.92
C PRO A 1146 2.63 -17.11 11.95
N LYS A 1147 2.34 -17.98 12.92
CA LYS A 1147 3.29 -18.36 13.97
C LYS A 1147 4.54 -19.03 13.40
N GLN A 1148 4.38 -20.01 12.52
CA GLN A 1148 5.51 -20.68 11.87
C GLN A 1148 6.30 -19.72 10.97
N PHE A 1149 5.59 -18.82 10.28
CA PHE A 1149 6.20 -17.85 9.40
C PHE A 1149 7.09 -16.87 10.17
N PHE A 1150 6.55 -16.19 11.18
CA PHE A 1150 7.27 -15.15 11.92
C PHE A 1150 8.21 -15.68 13.03
N GLU A 1151 7.87 -16.80 13.70
CA GLU A 1151 8.60 -17.27 14.89
C GLU A 1151 9.47 -18.51 14.63
N GLN A 1152 9.20 -19.32 13.59
CA GLN A 1152 9.87 -20.61 13.36
C GLN A 1152 10.68 -20.67 12.06
N GLY A 1153 11.14 -19.52 11.55
CA GLY A 1153 12.02 -19.44 10.38
C GLY A 1153 11.33 -19.76 9.04
N GLY A 1154 10.00 -19.76 8.97
CA GLY A 1154 9.25 -19.88 7.71
C GLY A 1154 9.46 -18.66 6.79
N LYS A 1155 9.57 -17.48 7.39
CA LYS A 1155 9.88 -16.20 6.72
C LYS A 1155 11.15 -16.28 5.88
N GLU A 1156 12.23 -16.82 6.44
CA GLU A 1156 13.53 -16.89 5.77
C GLU A 1156 13.50 -17.82 4.55
N LYS A 1157 12.81 -18.97 4.66
CA LYS A 1157 12.65 -19.91 3.55
C LYS A 1157 11.84 -19.33 2.39
N MET A 1158 10.76 -18.61 2.71
CA MET A 1158 9.96 -17.93 1.69
C MET A 1158 10.78 -16.83 1.03
N LYS A 1159 11.51 -16.02 1.81
CA LYS A 1159 12.40 -14.97 1.31
C LYS A 1159 13.41 -15.54 0.32
N GLU A 1160 14.15 -16.58 0.69
CA GLU A 1160 15.13 -17.23 -0.19
C GLU A 1160 14.49 -17.78 -1.47
N SER A 1161 13.30 -18.40 -1.35
CA SER A 1161 12.58 -18.93 -2.51
C SER A 1161 12.13 -17.83 -3.46
N LEU A 1162 11.55 -16.75 -2.93
CA LEU A 1162 11.12 -15.60 -3.72
C LEU A 1162 12.33 -14.90 -4.33
N GLU A 1163 13.39 -14.65 -3.56
CA GLU A 1163 14.62 -14.01 -4.03
C GLU A 1163 15.19 -14.75 -5.24
N HIS A 1164 15.25 -16.09 -5.18
CA HIS A 1164 15.69 -16.92 -6.30
C HIS A 1164 14.75 -16.82 -7.51
N LYS A 1165 13.43 -16.86 -7.29
CA LYS A 1165 12.46 -16.79 -8.40
C LYS A 1165 12.41 -15.40 -9.04
N TYR A 1166 12.55 -14.33 -8.26
CA TYR A 1166 12.57 -12.95 -8.76
C TYR A 1166 13.77 -12.65 -9.67
N GLN A 1167 14.84 -13.46 -9.62
CA GLN A 1167 15.96 -13.34 -10.56
C GLN A 1167 15.50 -13.36 -12.03
N VAL A 1168 14.46 -14.13 -12.36
CA VAL A 1168 13.93 -14.27 -13.73
C VAL A 1168 13.14 -13.03 -14.18
N PRO A 1169 12.07 -12.57 -13.50
CA PRO A 1169 11.34 -11.36 -13.88
C PRO A 1169 12.24 -10.12 -13.85
N VAL A 1170 13.14 -10.00 -12.88
CA VAL A 1170 14.13 -8.91 -12.83
C VAL A 1170 15.03 -8.94 -14.07
N GLN A 1171 15.55 -10.12 -14.45
CA GLN A 1171 16.38 -10.25 -15.66
C GLN A 1171 15.60 -9.89 -16.94
N ALA A 1172 14.34 -10.32 -17.05
CA ALA A 1172 13.50 -10.02 -18.20
C ALA A 1172 13.22 -8.51 -18.32
N TYR A 1173 12.91 -7.86 -17.20
CA TYR A 1173 12.72 -6.41 -17.13
C TYR A 1173 13.98 -5.65 -17.56
N VAL A 1174 15.13 -6.05 -17.00
CA VAL A 1174 16.44 -5.45 -17.30
C VAL A 1174 16.79 -5.61 -18.78
N ALA A 1175 16.56 -6.78 -19.37
CA ALA A 1175 16.80 -7.01 -20.80
C ALA A 1175 15.89 -6.17 -21.71
N GLY A 1176 14.60 -6.04 -21.36
CA GLY A 1176 13.69 -5.15 -22.09
C GLY A 1176 14.12 -3.68 -22.01
N SER A 1177 14.53 -3.24 -20.83
CA SER A 1177 15.01 -1.88 -20.59
C SER A 1177 16.35 -1.58 -21.28
N GLU A 1178 17.25 -2.57 -21.36
CA GLU A 1178 18.49 -2.49 -22.14
C GLU A 1178 18.20 -2.16 -23.60
N GLN A 1179 17.21 -2.85 -24.18
CA GLN A 1179 16.84 -2.64 -25.58
C GLN A 1179 16.26 -1.23 -25.80
N ILE A 1180 15.47 -0.71 -24.85
CA ILE A 1180 14.97 0.68 -24.89
C ILE A 1180 16.14 1.66 -24.88
N LEU A 1181 17.04 1.53 -23.91
CA LEU A 1181 18.22 2.38 -23.77
C LEU A 1181 19.10 2.34 -25.02
N ARG A 1182 19.41 1.14 -25.52
CA ARG A 1182 20.23 0.96 -26.71
C ARG A 1182 19.59 1.59 -27.95
N THR A 1183 18.31 1.33 -28.18
CA THR A 1183 17.60 1.85 -29.35
C THR A 1183 17.57 3.39 -29.34
N TYR A 1184 17.34 3.98 -28.17
CA TYR A 1184 17.26 5.43 -28.02
C TYR A 1184 18.65 6.10 -28.07
N TYR A 1185 19.55 5.74 -27.16
CA TYR A 1185 20.82 6.46 -26.98
C TYR A 1185 21.86 6.19 -28.07
N VAL A 1186 21.89 4.99 -28.66
CA VAL A 1186 22.80 4.73 -29.80
C VAL A 1186 22.36 5.55 -31.00
N SER A 1187 21.06 5.55 -31.32
CA SER A 1187 20.52 6.37 -32.42
C SER A 1187 20.71 7.87 -32.15
N ALA A 1188 20.53 8.33 -30.91
CA ALA A 1188 20.79 9.72 -30.55
C ALA A 1188 22.26 10.09 -30.74
N PHE A 1189 23.19 9.24 -30.28
CA PHE A 1189 24.63 9.50 -30.43
C PHE A 1189 25.06 9.54 -31.90
N GLU A 1190 24.52 8.65 -32.75
CA GLU A 1190 24.78 8.66 -34.19
C GLU A 1190 24.32 9.97 -34.85
N GLN A 1191 23.14 10.48 -34.47
CA GLN A 1191 22.63 11.76 -34.96
C GLN A 1191 23.54 12.92 -34.52
N GLU A 1192 24.03 12.91 -33.29
CA GLU A 1192 24.94 13.93 -32.77
C GLU A 1192 26.32 13.88 -33.46
N ILE A 1193 26.84 12.69 -33.75
CA ILE A 1193 28.09 12.56 -34.53
C ILE A 1193 27.92 13.17 -35.92
N GLU A 1194 26.79 12.93 -36.58
CA GLU A 1194 26.53 13.49 -37.90
C GLU A 1194 26.31 15.02 -37.84
N ALA A 1195 25.63 15.52 -36.80
CA ALA A 1195 25.51 16.95 -36.57
C ALA A 1195 26.88 17.62 -36.32
N ALA A 1196 27.74 16.98 -35.52
CA ALA A 1196 29.11 17.42 -35.26
C ALA A 1196 29.96 17.38 -36.54
N ARG A 1197 29.79 16.37 -37.40
CA ARG A 1197 30.47 16.29 -38.71
C ARG A 1197 30.05 17.44 -39.61
N GLN A 1198 28.76 17.69 -39.77
CA GLN A 1198 28.24 18.80 -40.60
C GLN A 1198 28.73 20.16 -40.09
N ARG A 1199 28.75 20.34 -38.77
CA ARG A 1199 29.29 21.53 -38.12
C ARG A 1199 30.79 21.69 -38.39
N ALA A 1200 31.58 20.64 -38.20
CA ALA A 1200 33.01 20.66 -38.46
C ALA A 1200 33.31 20.97 -39.94
N THR A 1201 32.54 20.41 -40.88
CA THR A 1201 32.64 20.75 -42.31
C THR A 1201 32.42 22.24 -42.54
N ALA A 1202 31.35 22.82 -41.98
CA ALA A 1202 31.06 24.23 -42.11
C ALA A 1202 32.17 25.11 -41.48
N GLU A 1203 32.68 24.75 -40.31
CA GLU A 1203 33.76 25.48 -39.62
C GLU A 1203 35.07 25.48 -40.43
N VAL A 1204 35.42 24.34 -41.05
CA VAL A 1204 36.58 24.24 -41.96
C VAL A 1204 36.39 25.11 -43.19
N GLU A 1205 35.22 25.02 -43.84
CA GLU A 1205 34.92 25.82 -45.04
C GLU A 1205 34.98 27.32 -44.74
N GLU A 1206 34.38 27.75 -43.62
CA GLU A 1206 34.42 29.14 -43.18
C GLU A 1206 35.85 29.60 -42.88
N HIS A 1207 36.61 28.88 -42.04
CA HIS A 1207 37.98 29.25 -41.68
C HIS A 1207 38.87 29.45 -42.92
N PHE A 1208 38.86 28.47 -43.84
CA PHE A 1208 39.68 28.56 -45.05
C PHE A 1208 39.13 29.58 -46.06
N ALA A 1209 37.83 29.83 -46.12
CA ALA A 1209 37.28 30.91 -46.94
C ALA A 1209 37.85 32.29 -46.51
N GLY A 1210 37.96 32.52 -45.21
CA GLY A 1210 38.57 33.73 -44.66
C GLY A 1210 40.08 33.81 -44.92
N LEU A 1211 40.82 32.73 -44.64
CA LEU A 1211 42.27 32.67 -44.86
C LEU A 1211 42.64 32.86 -46.34
N ILE A 1212 41.89 32.22 -47.25
CA ILE A 1212 42.07 32.36 -48.70
C ILE A 1212 41.75 33.78 -49.14
N ALA A 1213 40.66 34.39 -48.65
CA ALA A 1213 40.31 35.75 -48.99
C ALA A 1213 41.37 36.77 -48.50
N ALA A 1214 41.98 36.53 -47.33
CA ALA A 1214 43.09 37.33 -46.82
C ALA A 1214 44.35 37.20 -47.69
N LEU A 1215 44.73 35.97 -48.07
CA LEU A 1215 45.90 35.70 -48.93
C LEU A 1215 45.73 36.26 -50.35
N ASP A 1216 44.51 36.24 -50.89
CA ASP A 1216 44.12 36.74 -52.22
C ASP A 1216 43.87 38.27 -52.24
N MET A 1217 44.14 38.98 -51.13
CA MET A 1217 43.90 40.42 -50.94
C MET A 1217 42.46 40.86 -51.26
N LYS A 1218 41.49 39.96 -51.07
CA LYS A 1218 40.06 40.27 -51.19
C LYS A 1218 39.48 40.87 -49.91
N ILE A 1219 40.27 40.88 -48.84
CA ILE A 1219 39.94 41.54 -47.58
C ILE A 1219 40.80 42.80 -47.43
N ASP A 1220 40.17 43.91 -47.07
CA ASP A 1220 40.85 45.15 -46.74
C ASP A 1220 41.54 45.03 -45.37
N VAL A 1221 42.88 45.02 -45.39
CA VAL A 1221 43.72 44.87 -44.19
C VAL A 1221 43.59 46.07 -43.25
N GLU A 1222 43.43 47.28 -43.78
CA GLU A 1222 43.24 48.47 -42.93
C GLU A 1222 41.89 48.39 -42.20
N SER A 1223 40.83 47.97 -42.89
CA SER A 1223 39.53 47.71 -42.26
C SER A 1223 39.58 46.60 -41.20
N LEU A 1224 40.38 45.53 -41.39
CA LEU A 1224 40.52 44.47 -40.39
C LEU A 1224 41.22 44.96 -39.12
N ILE A 1225 42.27 45.77 -39.25
CA ILE A 1225 43.00 46.34 -38.11
C ILE A 1225 42.09 47.23 -37.26
N VAL A 1226 41.29 48.07 -37.92
CA VAL A 1226 40.31 48.94 -37.23
C VAL A 1226 39.29 48.10 -36.48
N ARG A 1227 38.65 47.12 -37.15
CA ARG A 1227 37.67 46.23 -36.51
C ARG A 1227 38.28 45.41 -35.36
N LYS A 1228 39.54 44.97 -35.49
CA LYS A 1228 40.26 44.28 -34.42
C LYS A 1228 40.43 45.19 -33.19
N GLN A 1229 40.91 46.42 -33.39
CA GLN A 1229 41.09 47.38 -32.30
C GLN A 1229 39.76 47.68 -31.60
N GLU A 1230 38.67 47.87 -32.36
CA GLU A 1230 37.34 48.05 -31.78
C GLU A 1230 36.90 46.85 -30.92
N VAL A 1231 37.14 45.61 -31.37
CA VAL A 1231 36.80 44.40 -30.60
C VAL A 1231 37.71 44.21 -29.38
N GLU A 1232 39.00 44.49 -29.49
CA GLU A 1232 39.94 44.48 -28.35
C GLU A 1232 39.56 45.52 -27.29
N GLU A 1233 39.20 46.73 -27.70
CA GLU A 1233 38.73 47.78 -26.80
C GLU A 1233 37.44 47.38 -26.08
N MET A 1234 36.47 46.81 -26.79
CA MET A 1234 35.22 46.31 -26.19
C MET A 1234 35.48 45.16 -25.21
N LEU A 1235 36.34 44.20 -25.56
CA LEU A 1235 36.68 43.06 -24.70
C LEU A 1235 37.37 43.54 -23.41
N ASN A 1236 38.39 44.40 -23.53
CA ASN A 1236 39.12 44.92 -22.37
C ASN A 1236 38.21 45.80 -21.49
N ALA A 1237 37.39 46.66 -22.09
CA ALA A 1237 36.45 47.51 -21.36
C ALA A 1237 35.37 46.71 -20.60
N THR A 1238 35.00 45.53 -21.10
CA THR A 1238 34.03 44.64 -20.44
C THR A 1238 34.70 43.75 -19.39
N MET A 1239 35.94 43.32 -19.62
CA MET A 1239 36.72 42.50 -18.67
C MET A 1239 37.27 43.28 -17.46
N ASP A 1240 37.59 44.57 -17.62
CA ASP A 1240 38.15 45.42 -16.56
C ASP A 1240 37.09 45.94 -15.57
N LYS A 1241 35.80 45.73 -15.85
CA LYS A 1241 34.67 46.07 -15.00
C LYS A 1241 34.20 44.86 -14.19
#